data_AF-A0ABD2LVQ1-F1
#
_entry.id   AF-A0ABD2LVQ1-F1
#
_cell.length_a   1.000
_cell.length_b   1.000
_cell.length_c   1.000
_cell.angle_alpha   90.00
_cell.angle_beta   90.00
_cell.angle_gamma   90.00
#
_symmetry.space_group_name_H-M   'P 1'
#
loop_
_entity.id
_entity.type
_entity.pdbx_description
1 polymer ?
#
loop_
_entity_poly.entity_id
_entity_poly.type
_entity_poly.pdbx_seq_one_letter_code
_entity_poly.pdbx_strand_id
1 'polypeptide(L)'
;MLPPLHAFICLLFFVSSSVSSHSSASSVHSSEDELSQMLSSLWHMDSEHRKLFHNEFRISSADDGDRLVAVLPSPSVLSRPIVTAFGQLCNALQSVNPNQSNNNSLRQKIDSFLAEMDKSPIFKKASEFYSAHRLSNSKSFNQKFRSLWFFPSSAIPFGSLMCRFSAFSGNWLSFISEQKRMNVKRLVVERESEDMALVEFGGSDAGGANAAATRSNAQPQRRHFALGDSVEFELSALSLCALLRRERHQQKKRCTFTMDEENGQTELSIEVQTSREAGDEHTRHILRAFAFVPLKRDGPSSAPISVDDFSSAIPEKRDGGRRSGRVGTVAAKRWQSMGTNKTMGRSKSMPSLRGPTNIQQLVDQMWEKDTERVDESVVRVDWQQHIPSRRVIDVSDSPFLAVSDESFLQRPIFAALVDIYNEQLFHPPVCQGEAPMNEQRRAKFDTLWALITRSEIYRMAYDYLDRLGKVDGLDFDAFTRQLFDRWFGAYTRCGTCKNGKCSRHGGPLGSSGWEHVFSGEWRGEIVDGHHSWVRFYLQEKAGDIEYHGYYVKPRHGQFIGTIQYKWKQYLKRIGGFMIGTSPAFDFSMLTVCILTEPGDRKCKFQLKETPMFVSSFLEDCVIDGSFRHNFCIATAYPGIGNSNES
;
A
#
# COMPACT_ATOMS: atom_id res chain seq x y z
N MET A 1 -83.70 -3.74 52.61
CA MET A 1 -83.66 -3.25 51.22
C MET A 1 -83.47 -4.47 50.34
N LEU A 2 -84.57 -4.94 49.79
CA LEU A 2 -84.68 -6.09 48.90
C LEU A 2 -84.27 -5.68 47.45
N PRO A 3 -83.92 -6.67 46.62
CA PRO A 3 -83.27 -6.53 45.31
C PRO A 3 -84.28 -6.53 44.15
N PRO A 4 -83.82 -6.37 42.90
CA PRO A 4 -84.46 -7.03 41.75
C PRO A 4 -83.45 -7.84 40.92
N LEU A 5 -83.72 -9.14 40.70
CA LEU A 5 -84.25 -9.78 39.47
C LEU A 5 -83.12 -10.31 38.56
N HIS A 6 -82.82 -11.61 38.52
CA HIS A 6 -83.50 -12.75 37.83
C HIS A 6 -83.55 -12.69 36.29
N ALA A 7 -83.11 -13.83 35.71
CA ALA A 7 -83.34 -14.40 34.36
C ALA A 7 -82.40 -13.96 33.22
N PHE A 8 -81.45 -14.82 32.80
CA PHE A 8 -81.54 -15.83 31.71
C PHE A 8 -81.74 -15.18 30.33
N ILE A 9 -80.76 -15.20 29.42
CA ILE A 9 -80.47 -16.28 28.45
C ILE A 9 -79.00 -16.09 27.99
N CYS A 10 -78.07 -17.01 28.26
CA CYS A 10 -77.68 -18.17 27.44
C CYS A 10 -77.39 -17.86 25.96
N LEU A 11 -76.11 -17.79 25.58
CA LEU A 11 -75.46 -18.79 24.71
C LEU A 11 -73.95 -18.48 24.70
N LEU A 12 -73.15 -19.33 25.36
CA LEU A 12 -72.21 -20.28 24.74
C LEU A 12 -70.96 -19.56 24.16
N PHE A 13 -69.73 -19.68 24.66
CA PHE A 13 -69.07 -20.75 25.41
C PHE A 13 -68.04 -20.17 26.41
N PHE A 14 -68.10 -20.73 27.63
CA PHE A 14 -67.00 -21.15 28.52
C PHE A 14 -65.63 -21.29 27.83
N VAL A 15 -64.44 -21.08 28.41
CA VAL A 15 -63.87 -20.89 29.77
C VAL A 15 -62.34 -20.83 29.48
N SER A 16 -61.43 -20.17 30.17
CA SER A 16 -61.37 -19.53 31.47
C SER A 16 -60.12 -18.65 31.49
N SER A 17 -60.28 -17.50 32.12
CA SER A 17 -59.32 -16.85 33.00
C SER A 17 -58.22 -17.74 33.58
N SER A 18 -56.98 -17.32 33.35
CA SER A 18 -56.02 -17.07 34.44
C SER A 18 -54.89 -16.20 33.89
N VAL A 19 -55.08 -14.88 34.06
CA VAL A 19 -54.03 -13.87 33.96
C VAL A 19 -52.96 -14.24 34.98
N SER A 20 -51.93 -14.90 34.49
CA SER A 20 -50.69 -15.11 35.21
C SER A 20 -49.57 -14.93 34.19
N SER A 21 -48.88 -13.81 34.37
CA SER A 21 -47.46 -13.61 34.02
C SER A 21 -47.00 -14.24 32.70
N HIS A 22 -46.94 -13.48 31.60
CA HIS A 22 -45.95 -13.71 30.53
C HIS A 22 -45.54 -12.35 29.92
N SER A 23 -44.78 -11.58 30.71
CA SER A 23 -43.97 -10.46 30.22
C SER A 23 -42.67 -11.01 29.64
N SER A 24 -42.66 -11.54 28.43
CA SER A 24 -41.41 -11.81 27.68
C SER A 24 -41.69 -12.42 26.30
N ALA A 25 -42.09 -11.60 25.33
CA ALA A 25 -41.96 -11.97 23.91
C ALA A 25 -42.00 -10.75 22.97
N SER A 26 -42.67 -9.65 23.35
CA SER A 26 -42.86 -8.50 22.44
C SER A 26 -41.72 -7.48 22.41
N SER A 27 -40.78 -7.49 23.35
CA SER A 27 -39.67 -6.50 23.39
C SER A 27 -38.40 -6.94 22.68
N VAL A 28 -38.30 -8.21 22.25
CA VAL A 28 -37.12 -8.72 21.54
C VAL A 28 -37.19 -8.41 20.05
N HIS A 29 -38.38 -8.53 19.44
CA HIS A 29 -38.58 -8.22 18.01
C HIS A 29 -38.40 -6.72 17.69
N SER A 30 -38.83 -5.80 18.56
CA SER A 30 -38.68 -4.35 18.28
C SER A 30 -37.21 -3.90 18.25
N SER A 31 -36.36 -4.47 19.12
CA SER A 31 -34.95 -4.08 19.22
C SER A 31 -34.08 -4.59 18.07
N GLU A 32 -34.48 -5.70 17.44
CA GLU A 32 -33.79 -6.23 16.27
C GLU A 32 -34.13 -5.41 15.02
N ASP A 33 -35.40 -5.07 14.84
CA ASP A 33 -35.85 -4.20 13.75
C ASP A 33 -35.25 -2.79 13.87
N GLU A 34 -35.15 -2.24 15.07
CA GLU A 34 -34.48 -0.95 15.34
C GLU A 34 -32.99 -0.98 14.98
N LEU A 35 -32.28 -2.08 15.29
CA LEU A 35 -30.88 -2.24 14.92
C LEU A 35 -30.73 -2.36 13.40
N SER A 36 -31.58 -3.15 12.74
CA SER A 36 -31.57 -3.29 11.28
C SER A 36 -31.82 -1.95 10.59
N GLN A 37 -32.81 -1.17 11.06
CA GLN A 37 -33.09 0.18 10.55
C GLN A 37 -31.93 1.15 10.78
N MET A 38 -31.27 1.07 11.94
CA MET A 38 -30.08 1.89 12.21
C MET A 38 -28.94 1.53 11.26
N LEU A 39 -28.66 0.24 11.04
CA LEU A 39 -27.62 -0.20 10.11
C LEU A 39 -27.91 0.26 8.66
N SER A 40 -29.15 0.13 8.19
CA SER A 40 -29.57 0.70 6.89
C SER A 40 -29.37 2.22 6.84
N SER A 41 -29.66 2.91 7.95
CA SER A 41 -29.46 4.37 8.03
C SER A 41 -27.99 4.77 7.98
N LEU A 42 -27.10 4.04 8.65
CA LEU A 42 -25.65 4.27 8.57
C LEU A 42 -25.13 3.99 7.16
N TRP A 43 -25.63 2.94 6.49
CA TRP A 43 -25.30 2.63 5.11
C TRP A 43 -25.70 3.76 4.15
N HIS A 44 -26.89 4.33 4.33
CA HIS A 44 -27.36 5.46 3.53
C HIS A 44 -26.50 6.71 3.75
N MET A 45 -26.09 7.00 4.98
CA MET A 45 -25.19 8.13 5.29
C MET A 45 -23.81 8.00 4.63
N ASP A 46 -23.38 6.77 4.33
CA ASP A 46 -22.10 6.47 3.68
C ASP A 46 -22.18 6.49 2.13
N SER A 47 -23.36 6.75 1.56
CA SER A 47 -23.60 6.69 0.11
C SER A 47 -22.69 7.61 -0.71
N GLU A 48 -22.44 8.84 -0.28
CA GLU A 48 -21.56 9.77 -1.00
C GLU A 48 -20.10 9.29 -1.02
N HIS A 49 -19.65 8.60 0.04
CA HIS A 49 -18.33 8.00 0.05
C HIS A 49 -18.22 6.84 -0.95
N ARG A 50 -19.23 5.97 -0.99
CA ARG A 50 -19.27 4.85 -1.94
C ARG A 50 -19.40 5.31 -3.40
N LYS A 51 -20.22 6.34 -3.67
CA LYS A 51 -20.28 6.98 -4.99
C LYS A 51 -18.92 7.53 -5.41
N LEU A 52 -18.23 8.23 -4.49
CA LEU A 52 -16.88 8.71 -4.75
C LEU A 52 -15.92 7.54 -5.05
N PHE A 53 -16.01 6.45 -4.29
CA PHE A 53 -15.24 5.24 -4.56
C PHE A 53 -15.52 4.67 -5.96
N HIS A 54 -16.77 4.42 -6.34
CA HIS A 54 -17.11 3.85 -7.67
C HIS A 54 -16.75 4.76 -8.84
N ASN A 55 -16.78 6.08 -8.63
CA ASN A 55 -16.29 7.04 -9.62
C ASN A 55 -14.77 6.97 -9.81
N GLU A 56 -14.04 6.63 -8.76
CA GLU A 56 -12.58 6.74 -8.68
C GLU A 56 -11.84 5.41 -8.83
N PHE A 57 -12.49 4.29 -8.50
CA PHE A 57 -11.94 2.95 -8.45
C PHE A 57 -12.65 2.08 -9.48
N ARG A 58 -11.87 1.35 -10.29
CA ARG A 58 -12.39 0.31 -11.17
C ARG A 58 -11.85 -1.04 -10.75
N ILE A 59 -12.74 -1.93 -10.33
CA ILE A 59 -12.41 -3.34 -10.08
C ILE A 59 -12.97 -4.15 -11.25
N SER A 60 -12.08 -4.59 -12.14
CA SER A 60 -12.41 -5.64 -13.10
C SER A 60 -12.56 -6.99 -12.38
N SER A 61 -13.44 -7.86 -12.86
CA SER A 61 -13.46 -9.27 -12.48
C SER A 61 -12.31 -10.00 -13.18
N ALA A 62 -11.64 -10.94 -12.53
CA ALA A 62 -10.74 -11.86 -13.22
C ALA A 62 -11.10 -13.30 -12.90
N ASP A 63 -11.16 -14.10 -13.97
CA ASP A 63 -11.32 -15.54 -13.93
C ASP A 63 -9.97 -16.16 -14.37
N ASP A 64 -9.45 -17.05 -13.54
CA ASP A 64 -8.32 -17.96 -13.83
C ASP A 64 -6.94 -17.31 -14.07
N GLY A 65 -6.19 -17.08 -12.99
CA GLY A 65 -4.72 -16.94 -13.02
C GLY A 65 -4.13 -15.69 -13.71
N ASP A 66 -4.91 -14.97 -14.51
CA ASP A 66 -4.56 -13.65 -15.00
C ASP A 66 -4.63 -12.67 -13.83
N ARG A 67 -3.45 -12.14 -13.49
CA ARG A 67 -3.19 -11.17 -12.41
C ARG A 67 -4.41 -10.28 -12.17
N LEU A 68 -5.11 -10.57 -11.07
CA LEU A 68 -6.28 -9.84 -10.64
C LEU A 68 -5.95 -8.35 -10.47
N VAL A 69 -6.29 -7.63 -11.53
CA VAL A 69 -7.01 -6.37 -11.61
C VAL A 69 -6.41 -5.21 -10.84
N ALA A 70 -5.89 -4.29 -11.65
CA ALA A 70 -5.47 -2.96 -11.29
C ALA A 70 -6.62 -2.21 -10.61
N VAL A 71 -6.46 -1.99 -9.31
CA VAL A 71 -7.04 -0.81 -8.66
C VAL A 71 -6.32 0.40 -9.25
N LEU A 72 -6.99 1.12 -10.13
CA LEU A 72 -6.61 2.50 -10.46
C LEU A 72 -6.81 3.34 -9.19
N PRO A 73 -5.82 4.10 -8.68
CA PRO A 73 -6.07 5.01 -7.58
C PRO A 73 -6.39 6.42 -8.10
N SER A 74 -7.54 6.93 -7.66
CA SER A 74 -7.71 8.36 -7.41
C SER A 74 -7.22 8.71 -5.99
N PRO A 75 -6.66 9.91 -5.75
CA PRO A 75 -6.22 10.36 -4.43
C PRO A 75 -7.33 10.67 -3.43
N SER A 76 -8.58 10.94 -3.86
CA SER A 76 -9.56 11.61 -2.98
C SER A 76 -10.04 10.72 -1.83
N VAL A 77 -10.41 9.46 -2.10
CA VAL A 77 -10.79 8.49 -1.06
C VAL A 77 -9.62 8.21 -0.10
N LEU A 78 -8.40 8.04 -0.63
CA LEU A 78 -7.21 7.69 0.17
C LEU A 78 -6.64 8.88 0.96
N SER A 79 -6.90 10.12 0.52
CA SER A 79 -6.44 11.35 1.20
C SER A 79 -7.34 11.80 2.36
N ARG A 80 -8.47 11.11 2.61
CA ARG A 80 -9.32 11.40 3.76
C ARG A 80 -8.52 11.23 5.06
N PRO A 81 -8.57 12.18 6.01
CA PRO A 81 -7.81 12.11 7.26
C PRO A 81 -8.02 10.81 8.05
N ILE A 82 -9.25 10.31 8.09
CA ILE A 82 -9.59 9.05 8.78
C ILE A 82 -8.96 7.82 8.14
N VAL A 83 -8.85 7.78 6.81
CA VAL A 83 -8.19 6.70 6.05
C VAL A 83 -6.67 6.78 6.24
N THR A 84 -6.11 7.99 6.27
CA THR A 84 -4.69 8.20 6.61
C THR A 84 -4.38 7.72 8.04
N ALA A 85 -5.23 8.09 9.01
CA ALA A 85 -5.08 7.66 10.40
C ALA A 85 -5.23 6.13 10.55
N PHE A 86 -6.16 5.52 9.82
CA PHE A 86 -6.33 4.07 9.72
C PHE A 86 -5.05 3.38 9.22
N GLY A 87 -4.48 3.85 8.10
CA GLY A 87 -3.24 3.31 7.56
C GLY A 87 -2.06 3.43 8.52
N GLN A 88 -1.89 4.60 9.16
CA GLN A 88 -0.85 4.80 10.18
C GLN A 88 -1.00 3.87 11.39
N LEU A 89 -2.23 3.63 11.84
CA LEU A 89 -2.54 2.71 12.92
C LEU A 89 -2.24 1.26 12.53
N CYS A 90 -2.61 0.86 11.32
CA CYS A 90 -2.31 -0.48 10.81
C CYS A 90 -0.81 -0.75 10.71
N ASN A 91 -0.05 0.21 10.20
CA ASN A 91 1.41 0.15 10.19
C ASN A 91 2.00 0.01 11.60
N ALA A 92 1.51 0.82 12.54
CA ALA A 92 1.95 0.73 13.94
C ALA A 92 1.65 -0.65 14.55
N LEU A 93 0.46 -1.21 14.30
CA LEU A 93 0.04 -2.52 14.82
C LEU A 93 0.84 -3.68 14.21
N GLN A 94 1.30 -3.56 12.96
CA GLN A 94 2.17 -4.56 12.32
C GLN A 94 3.62 -4.51 12.82
N SER A 95 4.07 -3.34 13.28
CA SER A 95 5.45 -3.12 13.78
C SER A 95 5.66 -3.48 15.27
N VAL A 96 4.58 -3.69 16.03
CA VAL A 96 4.64 -3.87 17.49
C VAL A 96 4.86 -5.34 17.83
N ASN A 97 5.92 -5.63 18.58
CA ASN A 97 6.11 -6.93 19.21
C ASN A 97 4.95 -7.16 20.21
N PRO A 98 4.19 -8.28 20.11
CA PRO A 98 3.00 -8.53 20.95
C PRO A 98 3.27 -8.48 22.46
N ASN A 99 4.53 -8.59 22.90
CA ASN A 99 4.93 -8.50 24.30
C ASN A 99 5.20 -7.07 24.81
N GLN A 100 5.02 -6.02 24.00
CA GLN A 100 5.22 -4.60 24.40
C GLN A 100 3.92 -3.78 24.32
N SER A 101 2.91 -4.17 25.12
CA SER A 101 1.61 -3.47 25.25
C SER A 101 1.70 -2.04 25.85
N ASN A 102 2.90 -1.57 26.17
CA ASN A 102 3.20 -0.26 26.74
C ASN A 102 3.91 0.69 25.76
N ASN A 103 3.73 0.50 24.45
CA ASN A 103 4.29 1.39 23.44
C ASN A 103 3.47 2.70 23.36
N ASN A 104 4.03 3.80 23.91
CA ASN A 104 3.42 5.13 23.86
C ASN A 104 3.14 5.62 22.43
N SER A 105 3.95 5.22 21.45
CA SER A 105 3.72 5.52 20.03
C SER A 105 2.45 4.85 19.50
N LEU A 106 2.24 3.56 19.83
CA LEU A 106 1.04 2.84 19.42
C LEU A 106 -0.22 3.45 20.05
N ARG A 107 -0.15 3.83 21.33
CA ARG A 107 -1.25 4.54 22.00
C ARG A 107 -1.59 5.84 21.30
N GLN A 108 -0.57 6.63 20.94
CA GLN A 108 -0.75 7.87 20.19
C GLN A 108 -1.44 7.63 18.84
N LYS A 109 -1.07 6.56 18.11
CA LYS A 109 -1.71 6.22 16.84
C LYS A 109 -3.16 5.74 17.02
N ILE A 110 -3.44 4.96 18.06
CA ILE A 110 -4.81 4.58 18.42
C ILE A 110 -5.63 5.84 18.74
N ASP A 111 -5.07 6.76 19.52
CA ASP A 111 -5.77 7.99 19.93
C ASP A 111 -5.99 8.93 18.75
N SER A 112 -5.02 9.06 17.83
CA SER A 112 -5.20 9.83 16.59
C SER A 112 -6.29 9.25 15.70
N PHE A 113 -6.33 7.92 15.54
CA PHE A 113 -7.39 7.26 14.78
C PHE A 113 -8.76 7.46 15.42
N LEU A 114 -8.87 7.29 16.73
CA LEU A 114 -10.12 7.52 17.46
C LEU A 114 -10.57 8.99 17.39
N ALA A 115 -9.64 9.95 17.37
CA ALA A 115 -9.97 11.36 17.20
C ALA A 115 -10.56 11.65 15.81
N GLU A 116 -10.13 10.95 14.76
CA GLU A 116 -10.79 11.04 13.45
C GLU A 116 -12.16 10.35 13.44
N MET A 117 -12.29 9.18 14.08
CA MET A 117 -13.59 8.50 14.26
C MET A 117 -14.60 9.40 14.98
N ASP A 118 -14.18 10.12 16.03
CA ASP A 118 -15.03 11.04 16.80
C ASP A 118 -15.52 12.25 15.98
N LYS A 119 -14.87 12.57 14.84
CA LYS A 119 -15.35 13.61 13.92
C LYS A 119 -16.45 13.09 12.99
N SER A 120 -16.53 11.78 12.77
CA SER A 120 -17.47 11.16 11.83
C SER A 120 -18.94 11.30 12.27
N PRO A 121 -19.83 11.83 11.42
CA PRO A 121 -21.27 11.83 11.66
C PRO A 121 -21.85 10.42 11.81
N ILE A 122 -21.32 9.44 11.06
CA ILE A 122 -21.75 8.04 11.10
C ILE A 122 -21.44 7.45 12.48
N PHE A 123 -20.22 7.64 12.97
CA PHE A 123 -19.80 7.13 14.27
C PHE A 123 -20.57 7.79 15.44
N LYS A 124 -20.85 9.10 15.33
CA LYS A 124 -21.69 9.83 16.31
C LYS A 124 -23.10 9.25 16.37
N LYS A 125 -23.74 9.03 15.22
CA LYS A 125 -25.09 8.46 15.16
C LYS A 125 -25.14 7.05 15.74
N ALA A 126 -24.12 6.23 15.49
CA ALA A 126 -23.99 4.91 16.10
C ALA A 126 -23.85 5.00 17.63
N SER A 127 -23.07 5.94 18.14
CA SER A 127 -22.90 6.20 19.58
C SER A 127 -24.20 6.64 20.26
N GLU A 128 -24.97 7.53 19.62
CA GLU A 128 -26.27 7.99 20.11
C GLU A 128 -27.28 6.84 20.16
N PHE A 129 -27.37 6.06 19.06
CA PHE A 129 -28.22 4.88 19.00
C PHE A 129 -27.87 3.88 20.09
N TYR A 130 -26.59 3.57 20.24
CA TYR A 130 -26.13 2.68 21.30
C TYR A 130 -26.56 3.15 22.69
N SER A 131 -26.39 4.44 22.97
CA SER A 131 -26.72 5.03 24.26
C SER A 131 -28.23 4.94 24.55
N ALA A 132 -29.08 5.13 23.54
CA ALA A 132 -30.54 5.00 23.67
C ALA A 132 -31.02 3.56 23.95
N HIS A 133 -30.28 2.54 23.49
CA HIS A 133 -30.70 1.12 23.59
C HIS A 133 -30.00 0.36 24.74
N ARG A 134 -29.38 1.10 25.67
CA ARG A 134 -28.69 0.56 26.86
C ARG A 134 -29.56 0.69 28.11
N LEU A 135 -29.72 -0.42 28.85
CA LEU A 135 -30.32 -0.44 30.17
C LEU A 135 -29.27 -0.06 31.23
N SER A 136 -29.11 1.24 31.52
CA SER A 136 -28.45 1.84 32.71
C SER A 136 -26.98 1.48 33.06
N ASN A 137 -26.22 2.48 33.54
CA ASN A 137 -24.88 2.41 34.19
C ASN A 137 -23.70 1.76 33.46
N SER A 138 -23.77 1.53 32.15
CA SER A 138 -22.65 0.94 31.40
C SER A 138 -21.73 1.99 30.75
N LYS A 139 -20.44 1.66 30.63
CA LYS A 139 -19.41 2.39 29.85
C LYS A 139 -19.96 2.94 28.51
N SER A 140 -19.53 4.16 28.13
CA SER A 140 -19.95 4.82 26.87
C SER A 140 -19.64 3.97 25.64
N PHE A 141 -20.32 4.26 24.51
CA PHE A 141 -20.05 3.57 23.25
C PHE A 141 -18.55 3.59 22.90
N ASN A 142 -17.90 4.75 23.00
CA ASN A 142 -16.46 4.89 22.75
C ASN A 142 -15.59 4.00 23.66
N GLN A 143 -15.95 3.86 24.94
CA GLN A 143 -15.23 2.98 25.86
C GLN A 143 -15.42 1.50 25.50
N LYS A 144 -16.62 1.12 25.04
CA LYS A 144 -16.94 -0.25 24.63
C LYS A 144 -16.32 -0.57 23.27
N PHE A 145 -16.36 0.37 22.34
CA PHE A 145 -15.64 0.35 21.07
C PHE A 145 -14.15 0.12 21.31
N ARG A 146 -13.52 0.94 22.16
CA ARG A 146 -12.10 0.80 22.49
C ARG A 146 -11.78 -0.56 23.12
N SER A 147 -12.64 -1.04 24.00
CA SER A 147 -12.49 -2.38 24.59
C SER A 147 -12.68 -3.51 23.58
N LEU A 148 -13.52 -3.32 22.57
CA LEU A 148 -13.85 -4.34 21.58
C LEU A 148 -12.72 -4.51 20.56
N TRP A 149 -12.11 -3.39 20.14
CA TRP A 149 -11.14 -3.33 19.05
C TRP A 149 -9.68 -3.25 19.51
N PHE A 150 -9.40 -2.58 20.64
CA PHE A 150 -8.04 -2.21 21.05
C PHE A 150 -7.59 -2.84 22.38
N PHE A 151 -8.41 -3.68 23.00
CA PHE A 151 -8.02 -4.34 24.24
C PHE A 151 -6.95 -5.41 23.97
N PRO A 152 -5.80 -5.37 24.65
CA PRO A 152 -4.74 -6.35 24.47
C PRO A 152 -5.06 -7.62 25.26
N SER A 153 -5.05 -8.78 24.60
CA SER A 153 -5.06 -10.08 25.29
C SER A 153 -3.87 -10.95 24.91
N SER A 154 -3.73 -11.24 23.62
CA SER A 154 -2.52 -11.83 23.00
C SER A 154 -2.08 -11.07 21.74
N ALA A 155 -3.03 -10.42 21.06
CA ALA A 155 -2.85 -9.43 20.00
C ALA A 155 -4.01 -8.44 20.05
N ILE A 156 -3.82 -7.24 19.50
CA ILE A 156 -4.88 -6.24 19.40
C ILE A 156 -5.84 -6.63 18.26
N PRO A 157 -7.14 -6.88 18.53
CA PRO A 157 -8.11 -7.39 17.54
C PRO A 157 -8.15 -6.57 16.25
N PHE A 158 -8.08 -5.24 16.36
CA PHE A 158 -8.08 -4.33 15.21
C PHE A 158 -6.98 -4.69 14.19
N GLY A 159 -5.79 -5.06 14.65
CA GLY A 159 -4.66 -5.38 13.77
C GLY A 159 -4.89 -6.65 12.95
N SER A 160 -5.44 -7.70 13.58
CA SER A 160 -5.76 -8.95 12.88
C SER A 160 -7.00 -8.85 11.99
N LEU A 161 -7.96 -8.00 12.36
CA LEU A 161 -9.30 -7.97 11.73
C LEU A 161 -9.44 -6.93 10.63
N MET A 162 -8.81 -5.75 10.79
CA MET A 162 -8.97 -4.62 9.88
C MET A 162 -7.71 -4.36 9.05
N CYS A 163 -6.53 -4.62 9.63
CA CYS A 163 -5.25 -4.31 8.99
C CYS A 163 -4.65 -5.44 8.16
N ARG A 164 -5.36 -6.58 8.10
CA ARG A 164 -5.04 -7.72 7.23
C ARG A 164 -6.29 -8.19 6.52
N PHE A 165 -6.12 -8.83 5.38
CA PHE A 165 -7.17 -9.48 4.63
C PHE A 165 -6.96 -10.98 4.59
N SER A 166 -8.02 -11.72 4.89
CA SER A 166 -8.00 -13.18 4.96
C SER A 166 -9.37 -13.74 4.59
N ALA A 167 -9.48 -15.07 4.58
CA ALA A 167 -10.78 -15.74 4.44
C ALA A 167 -11.72 -15.51 5.65
N PHE A 168 -11.25 -14.92 6.75
CA PHE A 168 -12.00 -14.79 8.00
C PHE A 168 -12.31 -13.34 8.40
N SER A 169 -11.55 -12.38 7.89
CA SER A 169 -11.66 -10.95 8.24
C SER A 169 -10.87 -10.07 7.27
N GLY A 170 -11.08 -8.76 7.35
CA GLY A 170 -10.45 -7.75 6.50
C GLY A 170 -11.47 -6.96 5.70
N ASN A 171 -11.11 -5.74 5.33
CA ASN A 171 -11.94 -4.83 4.57
C ASN A 171 -11.35 -4.55 3.19
N TRP A 172 -12.04 -3.78 2.36
CA TRP A 172 -11.54 -3.51 1.01
C TRP A 172 -10.20 -2.75 1.03
N LEU A 173 -9.92 -1.90 2.02
CA LEU A 173 -8.62 -1.23 2.13
C LEU A 173 -7.48 -2.23 2.38
N SER A 174 -7.68 -3.19 3.29
CA SER A 174 -6.69 -4.26 3.52
C SER A 174 -6.63 -5.23 2.35
N PHE A 175 -7.74 -5.50 1.66
CA PHE A 175 -7.76 -6.27 0.42
C PHE A 175 -6.85 -5.62 -0.63
N ILE A 176 -7.04 -4.33 -0.91
CA ILE A 176 -6.26 -3.61 -1.91
C ILE A 176 -4.78 -3.56 -1.55
N SER A 177 -4.47 -3.39 -0.27
CA SER A 177 -3.08 -3.39 0.21
C SER A 177 -2.40 -4.75 0.12
N GLU A 178 -3.15 -5.86 0.27
CA GLU A 178 -2.56 -7.20 0.39
C GLU A 178 -2.81 -8.09 -0.84
N GLN A 179 -3.67 -7.73 -1.79
CA GLN A 179 -4.08 -8.59 -2.91
C GLN A 179 -2.92 -9.15 -3.73
N LYS A 180 -1.83 -8.38 -3.90
CA LYS A 180 -0.62 -8.84 -4.61
C LYS A 180 0.14 -9.95 -3.86
N ARG A 181 -0.09 -10.08 -2.56
CA ARG A 181 0.50 -11.10 -1.66
C ARG A 181 -0.45 -12.28 -1.45
N MET A 182 -1.71 -12.18 -1.87
CA MET A 182 -2.73 -13.20 -1.68
C MET A 182 -2.83 -14.12 -2.90
N ASN A 183 -3.04 -15.41 -2.67
CA ASN A 183 -3.37 -16.38 -3.72
C ASN A 183 -4.86 -16.27 -4.08
N VAL A 184 -5.25 -15.15 -4.68
CA VAL A 184 -6.63 -14.95 -5.13
C VAL A 184 -6.82 -15.68 -6.46
N LYS A 185 -7.76 -16.63 -6.50
CA LYS A 185 -8.14 -17.37 -7.71
C LYS A 185 -9.18 -16.61 -8.53
N ARG A 186 -10.09 -15.94 -7.84
CA ARG A 186 -11.22 -15.26 -8.45
C ARG A 186 -11.64 -14.05 -7.62
N LEU A 187 -11.96 -12.95 -8.29
CA LEU A 187 -12.63 -11.81 -7.69
C LEU A 187 -13.81 -11.45 -8.59
N VAL A 188 -14.99 -11.35 -7.99
CA VAL A 188 -16.23 -10.99 -8.68
C VAL A 188 -16.85 -9.82 -7.93
N VAL A 189 -17.03 -8.68 -8.61
CA VAL A 189 -17.89 -7.61 -8.12
C VAL A 189 -19.33 -8.02 -8.41
N GLU A 190 -20.19 -7.97 -7.40
CA GLU A 190 -21.60 -8.34 -7.57
C GLU A 190 -22.30 -7.25 -8.37
N ARG A 191 -22.77 -7.59 -9.58
CA ARG A 191 -23.36 -6.63 -10.52
C ARG A 191 -24.65 -5.97 -10.02
N GLU A 192 -25.34 -6.59 -9.08
CA GLU A 192 -26.60 -6.06 -8.55
C GLU A 192 -26.34 -4.89 -7.60
N SER A 193 -25.30 -4.99 -6.76
CA SER A 193 -24.99 -3.95 -5.76
C SER A 193 -23.84 -3.02 -6.13
N GLU A 194 -22.84 -3.50 -6.90
CA GLU A 194 -21.50 -2.92 -7.12
C GLU A 194 -20.68 -2.64 -5.83
N ASP A 195 -21.36 -2.47 -4.70
CA ASP A 195 -20.89 -2.26 -3.33
C ASP A 195 -20.45 -3.57 -2.63
N MET A 196 -20.50 -4.72 -3.30
CA MET A 196 -20.09 -6.02 -2.76
C MET A 196 -19.14 -6.76 -3.71
N ALA A 197 -18.18 -7.46 -3.11
CA ALA A 197 -17.26 -8.32 -3.85
C ALA A 197 -17.14 -9.70 -3.21
N LEU A 198 -17.10 -10.73 -4.06
CA LEU A 198 -16.80 -12.11 -3.72
C LEU A 198 -15.37 -12.44 -4.12
N VAL A 199 -14.56 -12.85 -3.15
CA VAL A 199 -13.20 -13.33 -3.37
C VAL A 199 -13.10 -14.84 -3.12
N GLU A 200 -12.45 -15.56 -4.04
CA GLU A 200 -12.12 -16.98 -3.92
C GLU A 200 -10.62 -17.18 -3.79
N PHE A 201 -10.18 -17.89 -2.75
CA PHE A 201 -8.78 -18.16 -2.46
C PHE A 201 -8.30 -19.51 -3.01
N GLY A 202 -7.05 -19.58 -3.46
CA GLY A 202 -6.36 -20.80 -3.85
C GLY A 202 -5.93 -21.66 -2.66
N GLY A 203 -6.05 -22.98 -2.77
CA GLY A 203 -5.98 -23.94 -1.67
C GLY A 203 -4.77 -23.80 -0.73
N SER A 204 -5.06 -23.98 0.58
CA SER A 204 -4.20 -23.96 1.78
C SER A 204 -3.77 -22.62 2.37
N ASP A 205 -3.95 -21.47 1.70
CA ASP A 205 -3.49 -20.16 2.20
C ASP A 205 -4.60 -19.25 2.72
N ALA A 206 -5.73 -19.81 3.15
CA ALA A 206 -6.68 -19.10 3.98
C ALA A 206 -6.08 -18.86 5.37
N GLY A 207 -5.46 -17.70 5.54
CA GLY A 207 -4.65 -17.30 6.69
C GLY A 207 -5.08 -17.89 8.05
N GLY A 208 -4.33 -18.90 8.48
CA GLY A 208 -4.32 -19.42 9.84
C GLY A 208 -2.99 -20.13 10.05
N ALA A 209 -2.20 -19.70 11.03
CA ALA A 209 -0.99 -20.39 11.44
C ALA A 209 -1.38 -21.68 12.19
N ASN A 210 -1.79 -22.71 11.44
CA ASN A 210 -1.87 -24.14 11.77
C ASN A 210 -2.90 -24.81 10.83
N ALA A 211 -2.52 -25.04 9.59
CA ALA A 211 -3.20 -26.00 8.71
C ALA A 211 -2.15 -26.97 8.14
N ALA A 212 -1.39 -27.60 9.03
CA ALA A 212 -0.60 -28.78 8.69
C ALA A 212 -1.49 -30.02 8.90
N ALA A 213 -2.43 -30.25 7.98
CA ALA A 213 -3.09 -31.54 7.87
C ALA A 213 -3.53 -31.77 6.42
N THR A 214 -2.80 -32.65 5.75
CA THR A 214 -3.20 -33.50 4.62
C THR A 214 -4.70 -33.47 4.29
N ARG A 215 -5.06 -32.89 3.14
CA ARG A 215 -6.19 -33.32 2.30
C ARG A 215 -6.06 -32.69 0.92
N SER A 216 -5.77 -33.52 -0.07
CA SER A 216 -5.75 -33.21 -1.50
C SER A 216 -7.13 -32.88 -2.10
N ASN A 217 -8.04 -32.33 -1.29
CA ASN A 217 -9.45 -32.10 -1.62
C ASN A 217 -10.07 -30.93 -0.82
N ALA A 218 -9.26 -29.95 -0.40
CA ALA A 218 -9.79 -28.77 0.31
C ALA A 218 -10.62 -27.90 -0.64
N GLN A 219 -11.90 -27.70 -0.31
CA GLN A 219 -12.81 -26.79 -1.01
C GLN A 219 -12.21 -25.38 -1.08
N PRO A 220 -12.36 -24.65 -2.21
CA PRO A 220 -11.94 -23.27 -2.30
C PRO A 220 -12.64 -22.43 -1.22
N GLN A 221 -11.89 -21.59 -0.51
CA GLN A 221 -12.49 -20.69 0.47
C GLN A 221 -13.00 -19.44 -0.24
N ARG A 222 -14.26 -19.08 0.05
CA ARG A 222 -14.96 -17.93 -0.54
C ARG A 222 -15.37 -16.97 0.57
N ARG A 223 -15.22 -15.67 0.33
CA ARG A 223 -15.64 -14.62 1.27
C ARG A 223 -16.26 -13.45 0.51
N HIS A 224 -17.38 -12.96 1.01
CA HIS A 224 -17.93 -11.68 0.61
C HIS A 224 -17.42 -10.58 1.55
N PHE A 225 -17.17 -9.40 1.00
CA PHE A 225 -16.82 -8.20 1.76
C PHE A 225 -17.44 -6.96 1.10
N ALA A 226 -17.72 -5.95 1.90
CA ALA A 226 -18.18 -4.66 1.40
C ALA A 226 -17.07 -3.96 0.63
N LEU A 227 -17.45 -3.32 -0.47
CA LEU A 227 -16.54 -2.66 -1.39
C LEU A 227 -16.85 -1.16 -1.42
N GLY A 228 -15.85 -0.34 -1.10
CA GLY A 228 -15.95 1.11 -1.17
C GLY A 228 -16.61 1.78 0.03
N ASP A 229 -17.08 1.01 1.01
CA ASP A 229 -17.64 1.53 2.25
C ASP A 229 -16.59 2.24 3.10
N SER A 230 -17.00 3.23 3.89
CA SER A 230 -16.03 3.94 4.74
C SER A 230 -15.64 3.13 5.97
N VAL A 231 -14.40 3.34 6.44
CA VAL A 231 -13.89 2.73 7.68
C VAL A 231 -14.78 3.04 8.88
N GLU A 232 -15.32 4.26 8.95
CA GLU A 232 -16.22 4.68 10.01
C GLU A 232 -17.60 4.01 9.94
N PHE A 233 -18.13 3.70 8.76
CA PHE A 233 -19.32 2.88 8.61
C PHE A 233 -19.06 1.46 9.10
N GLU A 234 -18.06 0.80 8.52
CA GLU A 234 -17.78 -0.62 8.75
C GLU A 234 -17.57 -0.89 10.26
N LEU A 235 -16.73 -0.09 10.91
CA LEU A 235 -16.44 -0.20 12.33
C LEU A 235 -17.66 0.10 13.20
N SER A 236 -18.50 1.05 12.83
CA SER A 236 -19.73 1.39 13.57
C SER A 236 -20.73 0.23 13.50
N ALA A 237 -20.97 -0.29 12.30
CA ALA A 237 -21.92 -1.36 12.04
C ALA A 237 -21.51 -2.66 12.75
N LEU A 238 -20.24 -3.06 12.61
CA LEU A 238 -19.67 -4.22 13.31
C LEU A 238 -19.77 -4.08 14.83
N SER A 239 -19.50 -2.89 15.37
CA SER A 239 -19.55 -2.63 16.81
C SER A 239 -20.98 -2.67 17.36
N LEU A 240 -21.94 -2.07 16.67
CA LEU A 240 -23.36 -2.14 17.06
C LEU A 240 -23.85 -3.58 17.05
N CYS A 241 -23.55 -4.32 15.98
CA CYS A 241 -23.93 -5.73 15.89
C CYS A 241 -23.31 -6.57 17.02
N ALA A 242 -22.02 -6.38 17.29
CA ALA A 242 -21.32 -7.07 18.36
C ALA A 242 -21.88 -6.75 19.75
N LEU A 243 -22.28 -5.50 20.00
CA LEU A 243 -22.60 -5.02 21.35
C LEU A 243 -24.10 -5.04 21.70
N LEU A 244 -25.00 -4.96 20.72
CA LEU A 244 -26.45 -4.88 20.94
C LEU A 244 -27.18 -6.20 20.67
N ARG A 245 -26.69 -7.06 19.76
CA ARG A 245 -27.31 -8.37 19.52
C ARG A 245 -27.16 -9.27 20.75
N ARG A 246 -28.28 -9.72 21.32
CA ARG A 246 -28.34 -10.50 22.57
C ARG A 246 -28.51 -12.00 22.34
N GLU A 247 -27.53 -12.65 21.72
CA GLU A 247 -27.50 -14.12 21.70
C GLU A 247 -26.71 -14.63 22.92
N ARG A 248 -27.43 -15.12 23.93
CA ARG A 248 -26.86 -15.43 25.27
C ARG A 248 -25.86 -16.58 25.27
N HIS A 249 -25.84 -17.41 24.23
CA HIS A 249 -25.04 -18.65 24.16
C HIS A 249 -24.24 -18.85 22.88
N GLN A 250 -24.38 -18.00 21.86
CA GLN A 250 -23.63 -18.13 20.61
C GLN A 250 -22.47 -17.12 20.56
N GLN A 251 -21.29 -17.63 20.19
CA GLN A 251 -20.12 -16.80 19.90
C GLN A 251 -20.26 -16.03 18.59
N LYS A 252 -21.13 -16.47 17.69
CA LYS A 252 -21.46 -15.83 16.41
C LYS A 252 -22.75 -15.02 16.60
N LYS A 253 -22.80 -13.82 16.03
CA LYS A 253 -23.94 -12.91 16.02
C LYS A 253 -24.21 -12.49 14.59
N ARG A 254 -25.47 -12.40 14.21
CA ARG A 254 -25.90 -11.98 12.87
C ARG A 254 -26.80 -10.76 12.96
N CYS A 255 -26.53 -9.72 12.17
CA CYS A 255 -27.39 -8.54 12.06
C CYS A 255 -27.69 -8.28 10.59
N THR A 256 -28.97 -8.18 10.25
CA THR A 256 -29.40 -7.91 8.87
C THR A 256 -29.71 -6.44 8.68
N PHE A 257 -29.52 -5.94 7.46
CA PHE A 257 -29.91 -4.59 7.07
C PHE A 257 -30.14 -4.54 5.57
N THR A 258 -30.80 -3.49 5.11
CA THR A 258 -31.17 -3.33 3.71
C THR A 258 -30.30 -2.26 3.06
N MET A 259 -29.77 -2.59 1.89
CA MET A 259 -29.16 -1.64 0.97
C MET A 259 -30.25 -1.12 0.04
N ASP A 260 -30.49 0.19 0.07
CA ASP A 260 -31.30 0.82 -0.97
C ASP A 260 -30.41 1.06 -2.20
N GLU A 261 -30.71 0.36 -3.30
CA GLU A 261 -30.04 0.49 -4.59
C GLU A 261 -30.98 1.19 -5.60
N GLU A 262 -30.44 1.83 -6.64
CA GLU A 262 -31.26 2.46 -7.69
C GLU A 262 -32.20 1.47 -8.41
N ASN A 263 -31.91 0.16 -8.34
CA ASN A 263 -32.62 -0.90 -9.07
C ASN A 263 -33.26 -1.98 -8.16
N GLY A 264 -33.25 -1.84 -6.83
CA GLY A 264 -33.82 -2.86 -5.93
C GLY A 264 -33.43 -2.69 -4.45
N GLN A 265 -33.94 -3.59 -3.61
CA GLN A 265 -33.50 -3.73 -2.21
C GLN A 265 -32.73 -5.03 -2.03
N THR A 266 -31.43 -4.90 -1.74
CA THR A 266 -30.56 -6.04 -1.40
C THR A 266 -30.49 -6.16 0.12
N GLU A 267 -30.81 -7.34 0.65
CA GLU A 267 -30.70 -7.63 2.07
C GLU A 267 -29.30 -8.16 2.36
N LEU A 268 -28.57 -7.49 3.24
CA LEU A 268 -27.23 -7.88 3.69
C LEU A 268 -27.28 -8.34 5.15
N SER A 269 -26.35 -9.22 5.48
CA SER A 269 -26.10 -9.70 6.82
C SER A 269 -24.65 -9.43 7.23
N ILE A 270 -24.46 -8.78 8.37
CA ILE A 270 -23.18 -8.68 9.07
C ILE A 270 -23.11 -9.85 10.05
N GLU A 271 -22.11 -10.70 9.88
CA GLU A 271 -21.79 -11.77 10.81
C GLU A 271 -20.56 -11.39 11.63
N VAL A 272 -20.67 -11.51 12.94
CA VAL A 272 -19.61 -11.15 13.88
C VAL A 272 -19.36 -12.29 14.85
N GLN A 273 -18.12 -12.70 15.00
CA GLN A 273 -17.72 -13.66 16.04
C GLN A 273 -17.05 -12.94 17.21
N THR A 274 -17.52 -13.21 18.43
CA THR A 274 -16.95 -12.71 19.68
C THR A 274 -16.56 -13.85 20.60
N SER A 275 -15.44 -13.70 21.31
CA SER A 275 -15.06 -14.59 22.41
C SER A 275 -15.18 -13.88 23.76
N ARG A 276 -15.40 -14.65 24.82
CA ARG A 276 -15.28 -14.16 26.20
C ARG A 276 -13.88 -14.43 26.71
N GLU A 277 -13.26 -13.44 27.31
CA GLU A 277 -11.93 -13.58 27.91
C GLU A 277 -11.97 -13.09 29.36
N ALA A 278 -11.33 -13.85 30.25
CA ALA A 278 -11.23 -13.50 31.66
C ALA A 278 -10.16 -12.41 31.82
N GLY A 279 -10.56 -11.25 32.31
CA GLY A 279 -9.64 -10.20 32.76
C GLY A 279 -9.76 -10.02 34.27
N ASP A 280 -8.73 -9.42 34.89
CA ASP A 280 -8.50 -9.29 36.34
C ASP A 280 -9.68 -8.79 37.19
N GLU A 281 -10.74 -8.23 36.59
CA GLU A 281 -11.95 -7.82 37.31
C GLU A 281 -13.28 -8.16 36.61
N HIS A 282 -13.33 -8.44 35.30
CA HIS A 282 -14.58 -8.69 34.57
C HIS A 282 -14.35 -9.52 33.30
N THR A 283 -15.28 -10.42 32.96
CA THR A 283 -15.34 -11.11 31.65
C THR A 283 -15.65 -10.12 30.53
N ARG A 284 -14.82 -10.07 29.49
CA ARG A 284 -14.94 -9.10 28.38
C ARG A 284 -15.20 -9.80 27.05
N HIS A 285 -15.88 -9.08 26.14
CA HIS A 285 -16.13 -9.52 24.77
C HIS A 285 -15.10 -8.87 23.84
N ILE A 286 -14.49 -9.68 22.99
CA ILE A 286 -13.52 -9.27 21.96
C ILE A 286 -13.93 -9.87 20.61
N LEU A 287 -13.70 -9.12 19.54
CA LEU A 287 -13.96 -9.58 18.17
C LEU A 287 -12.89 -10.58 17.71
N ARG A 288 -13.32 -11.60 16.97
CA ARG A 288 -12.46 -12.67 16.44
C ARG A 288 -12.55 -12.85 14.92
N ALA A 289 -13.68 -12.53 14.32
CA ALA A 289 -13.89 -12.60 12.87
C ALA A 289 -15.13 -11.79 12.48
N PHE A 290 -15.21 -11.38 11.21
CA PHE A 290 -16.44 -10.82 10.66
C PHE A 290 -16.56 -11.02 9.14
N ALA A 291 -17.80 -11.04 8.66
CA ALA A 291 -18.11 -11.12 7.23
C ALA A 291 -19.38 -10.32 6.91
N PHE A 292 -19.46 -9.81 5.68
CA PHE A 292 -20.70 -9.35 5.06
C PHE A 292 -21.23 -10.48 4.19
N VAL A 293 -22.55 -10.70 4.18
CA VAL A 293 -23.19 -11.84 3.50
C VAL A 293 -24.48 -11.39 2.80
N PRO A 294 -24.62 -11.55 1.48
CA PRO A 294 -25.88 -11.31 0.77
C PRO A 294 -26.96 -12.33 1.12
N LEU A 295 -28.22 -11.89 1.21
CA LEU A 295 -29.38 -12.72 1.61
C LEU A 295 -30.42 -12.86 0.45
N LYS A 296 -30.09 -13.53 -0.68
CA LYS A 296 -31.00 -14.20 -1.68
C LYS A 296 -30.21 -14.66 -2.94
N ARG A 297 -30.54 -15.69 -3.76
CA ARG A 297 -31.54 -16.80 -3.80
C ARG A 297 -30.87 -18.00 -4.56
N ASP A 298 -30.94 -19.21 -4.01
CA ASP A 298 -30.54 -20.53 -4.57
C ASP A 298 -29.09 -20.75 -5.09
N GLY A 299 -28.19 -21.13 -4.18
CA GLY A 299 -26.88 -21.74 -4.44
C GLY A 299 -26.27 -22.26 -3.14
N PRO A 300 -25.42 -23.32 -3.15
CA PRO A 300 -25.04 -24.02 -1.93
C PRO A 300 -24.36 -23.08 -0.93
N SER A 301 -25.05 -22.90 0.21
CA SER A 301 -24.61 -22.15 1.38
C SER A 301 -23.17 -22.51 1.77
N SER A 302 -22.26 -21.54 1.66
CA SER A 302 -20.93 -21.64 2.25
C SER A 302 -21.07 -21.48 3.76
N ALA A 303 -21.26 -22.59 4.47
CA ALA A 303 -21.23 -22.62 5.92
C ALA A 303 -19.87 -22.10 6.45
N PRO A 304 -19.83 -21.27 7.50
CA PRO A 304 -18.58 -20.80 8.08
C PRO A 304 -17.80 -21.97 8.70
N ILE A 305 -16.52 -22.09 8.33
CA ILE A 305 -15.57 -23.11 8.82
C ILE A 305 -15.39 -22.98 10.35
N SER A 306 -15.35 -24.13 11.05
CA SER A 306 -15.26 -24.23 12.52
C SER A 306 -13.91 -23.76 13.07
N VAL A 307 -13.90 -23.28 14.32
CA VAL A 307 -12.76 -22.64 15.02
C VAL A 307 -12.09 -23.60 16.02
N ASP A 308 -12.29 -24.91 15.89
CA ASP A 308 -11.75 -25.90 16.84
C ASP A 308 -10.22 -26.10 16.75
N ASP A 309 -9.53 -25.51 15.77
CA ASP A 309 -8.07 -25.68 15.55
C ASP A 309 -7.16 -24.67 16.30
N PHE A 310 -7.72 -23.80 17.17
CA PHE A 310 -6.97 -22.65 17.71
C PHE A 310 -6.33 -22.84 19.11
N SER A 311 -6.35 -24.03 19.73
CA SER A 311 -5.94 -24.18 21.15
C SER A 311 -4.46 -24.57 21.40
N SER A 312 -3.63 -24.77 20.38
CA SER A 312 -2.27 -25.32 20.56
C SER A 312 -1.14 -24.44 20.01
N ALA A 313 -0.98 -23.22 20.54
CA ALA A 313 0.24 -22.44 20.29
C ALA A 313 0.53 -21.37 21.36
N ILE A 314 0.75 -21.78 22.61
CA ILE A 314 1.45 -20.95 23.62
C ILE A 314 2.48 -21.84 24.36
N PRO A 315 3.79 -21.69 24.12
CA PRO A 315 4.78 -22.26 25.02
C PRO A 315 4.95 -21.37 26.24
N GLU A 316 4.63 -21.91 27.42
CA GLU A 316 5.01 -21.33 28.72
C GLU A 316 6.53 -21.32 28.90
N LYS A 317 7.01 -20.27 29.59
CA LYS A 317 8.41 -20.04 29.96
C LYS A 317 8.98 -21.14 30.86
N ARG A 318 10.30 -21.35 30.78
CA ARG A 318 11.13 -21.66 31.95
C ARG A 318 12.32 -20.72 32.04
N ASP A 319 12.55 -20.32 33.29
CA ASP A 319 13.42 -19.27 33.79
C ASP A 319 14.88 -19.73 33.96
N GLY A 320 15.84 -18.79 33.97
CA GLY A 320 17.24 -19.12 34.25
C GLY A 320 18.28 -18.00 34.08
N GLY A 321 18.33 -17.05 35.04
CA GLY A 321 19.57 -16.65 35.73
C GLY A 321 20.70 -15.83 35.03
N ARG A 322 20.75 -14.53 35.39
CA ARG A 322 21.92 -13.76 35.93
C ARG A 322 23.22 -13.61 35.09
N ARG A 323 23.58 -12.36 34.72
CA ARG A 323 24.63 -11.53 35.38
C ARG A 323 24.82 -10.13 34.76
N SER A 324 25.21 -9.23 35.67
CA SER A 324 25.52 -7.81 35.60
C SER A 324 26.72 -7.43 34.70
N GLY A 325 26.65 -6.23 34.10
CA GLY A 325 27.81 -5.47 33.63
C GLY A 325 27.44 -4.02 33.30
N ARG A 326 27.89 -3.08 34.13
CA ARG A 326 27.71 -1.62 34.03
C ARG A 326 28.92 -1.00 33.30
N VAL A 327 28.84 0.31 33.00
CA VAL A 327 29.85 1.26 32.44
C VAL A 327 29.54 1.60 30.97
N GLY A 328 29.46 2.84 30.50
CA GLY A 328 29.65 4.15 31.12
C GLY A 328 29.27 5.25 30.12
N THR A 329 28.77 6.37 30.62
CA THR A 329 28.46 7.62 29.91
C THR A 329 29.73 8.37 29.48
N VAL A 330 29.79 8.89 28.25
CA VAL A 330 30.58 10.10 27.92
C VAL A 330 29.91 10.96 26.84
N ALA A 331 29.49 12.14 27.29
CA ALA A 331 29.50 13.48 26.69
C ALA A 331 29.15 13.75 25.20
N ALA A 332 28.18 14.64 25.06
CA ALA A 332 27.92 15.53 23.94
C ALA A 332 28.97 16.67 23.80
N LYS A 333 29.21 17.12 22.56
CA LYS A 333 29.65 18.48 22.16
C LYS A 333 29.13 18.69 20.72
N ARG A 334 28.13 19.54 20.45
CA ARG A 334 28.09 21.01 20.39
C ARG A 334 29.01 21.59 19.29
N TRP A 335 28.40 22.05 18.20
CA TRP A 335 28.92 23.10 17.32
C TRP A 335 27.85 24.18 17.15
N GLN A 336 28.26 25.42 17.44
CA GLN A 336 27.46 26.64 17.41
C GLN A 336 27.71 27.39 16.10
N SER A 337 26.62 27.90 15.52
CA SER A 337 26.43 29.29 15.07
C SER A 337 27.63 30.03 14.47
N MET A 338 27.51 30.40 13.19
CA MET A 338 27.81 31.76 12.72
C MET A 338 26.67 32.22 11.81
N GLY A 339 26.06 33.35 12.14
CA GLY A 339 25.14 34.08 11.29
C GLY A 339 25.80 35.33 10.72
N THR A 340 25.24 35.84 9.62
CA THR A 340 25.24 37.28 9.30
C THR A 340 24.00 37.62 8.47
N ASN A 341 23.19 38.55 8.99
CA ASN A 341 22.14 39.27 8.27
C ASN A 341 22.75 40.26 7.28
N LYS A 342 22.14 40.43 6.09
CA LYS A 342 22.12 41.71 5.37
C LYS A 342 20.84 41.88 4.56
N THR A 343 20.36 43.10 4.58
CA THR A 343 19.03 43.61 4.24
C THR A 343 18.78 43.87 2.75
N MET A 344 17.49 43.93 2.46
CA MET A 344 16.74 44.14 1.21
C MET A 344 17.10 45.43 0.41
N GLY A 345 17.03 45.34 -0.92
CA GLY A 345 16.99 46.48 -1.87
C GLY A 345 16.17 46.09 -3.13
N ARG A 346 15.31 47.01 -3.62
CA ARG A 346 14.17 46.75 -4.51
C ARG A 346 14.38 47.20 -5.97
N SER A 347 14.04 46.29 -6.90
CA SER A 347 13.50 46.42 -8.28
C SER A 347 14.35 46.93 -9.47
N LYS A 348 14.47 46.07 -10.50
CA LYS A 348 14.07 46.32 -11.90
C LYS A 348 13.44 45.04 -12.50
N SER A 349 12.43 45.19 -13.36
CA SER A 349 11.44 44.19 -13.77
C SER A 349 11.68 43.48 -15.13
N MET A 350 11.53 42.14 -15.16
CA MET A 350 10.93 41.22 -16.18
C MET A 350 11.67 39.86 -16.23
N PRO A 351 11.06 38.71 -16.64
CA PRO A 351 9.65 38.33 -16.83
C PRO A 351 9.17 37.14 -15.94
N SER A 352 7.84 37.01 -15.77
CA SER A 352 7.05 35.85 -15.26
C SER A 352 7.62 35.00 -14.09
N LEU A 353 7.31 35.41 -12.87
CA LEU A 353 7.72 34.79 -11.61
C LEU A 353 6.77 33.68 -11.14
N ARG A 354 6.54 32.66 -11.98
CA ARG A 354 5.91 31.40 -11.55
C ARG A 354 6.65 30.24 -12.22
N GLY A 355 7.29 29.38 -11.42
CA GLY A 355 7.96 28.17 -11.89
C GLY A 355 7.01 27.20 -12.61
N PRO A 356 7.51 26.07 -13.16
CA PRO A 356 6.70 25.16 -13.96
C PRO A 356 5.45 24.70 -13.20
N THR A 357 4.30 24.77 -13.86
CA THR A 357 2.98 24.47 -13.25
C THR A 357 2.50 23.04 -13.56
N ASN A 358 3.15 22.35 -14.50
CA ASN A 358 2.89 20.96 -14.82
C ASN A 358 4.20 20.23 -15.22
N ILE A 359 4.10 18.91 -15.37
CA ILE A 359 5.24 18.04 -15.67
C ILE A 359 5.88 18.35 -17.03
N GLN A 360 5.07 18.72 -18.03
CA GLN A 360 5.56 19.06 -19.37
C GLN A 360 6.52 20.26 -19.31
N GLN A 361 6.05 21.37 -18.70
CA GLN A 361 6.85 22.57 -18.55
C GLN A 361 8.12 22.33 -17.72
N LEU A 362 8.04 21.48 -16.70
CA LEU A 362 9.22 21.13 -15.89
C LEU A 362 10.25 20.39 -16.75
N VAL A 363 9.84 19.34 -17.47
CA VAL A 363 10.76 18.54 -18.28
C VAL A 363 11.38 19.38 -19.40
N ASP A 364 10.60 20.25 -20.05
CA ASP A 364 11.11 21.15 -21.10
C ASP A 364 12.19 22.10 -20.54
N GLN A 365 11.95 22.69 -19.37
CA GLN A 365 12.92 23.57 -18.71
C GLN A 365 14.15 22.81 -18.22
N MET A 366 13.96 21.64 -17.60
CA MET A 366 15.08 20.78 -17.19
C MET A 366 15.92 20.36 -18.40
N TRP A 367 15.28 20.09 -19.54
CA TRP A 367 15.97 19.75 -20.78
C TRP A 367 16.77 20.94 -21.30
N GLU A 368 16.19 22.14 -21.35
CA GLU A 368 16.93 23.35 -21.76
C GLU A 368 18.14 23.63 -20.84
N LYS A 369 17.98 23.36 -19.55
CA LYS A 369 18.97 23.64 -18.49
C LYS A 369 19.96 22.51 -18.22
N ASP A 370 19.87 21.39 -18.95
CA ASP A 370 20.84 20.31 -18.83
C ASP A 370 22.15 20.64 -19.54
N THR A 371 22.95 21.51 -18.92
CA THR A 371 24.25 21.96 -19.45
C THR A 371 25.29 20.85 -19.49
N GLU A 372 25.11 19.80 -18.69
CA GLU A 372 25.99 18.64 -18.65
C GLU A 372 25.61 17.58 -19.69
N ARG A 373 24.47 17.74 -20.39
CA ARG A 373 24.07 16.84 -21.50
C ARG A 373 25.20 16.71 -22.52
N VAL A 374 25.34 15.50 -23.07
CA VAL A 374 26.28 15.18 -24.14
C VAL A 374 25.57 15.34 -25.48
N ASP A 375 26.24 16.01 -26.41
CA ASP A 375 25.68 16.31 -27.72
C ASP A 375 25.48 15.04 -28.57
N GLU A 376 24.42 15.04 -29.38
CA GLU A 376 24.07 13.94 -30.29
C GLU A 376 25.15 13.68 -31.36
N SER A 377 26.03 14.65 -31.65
CA SER A 377 27.19 14.44 -32.52
C SER A 377 28.30 13.61 -31.85
N VAL A 378 28.41 13.68 -30.51
CA VAL A 378 29.42 12.97 -29.72
C VAL A 378 28.96 11.55 -29.41
N VAL A 379 27.73 11.39 -28.94
CA VAL A 379 27.10 10.09 -28.65
C VAL A 379 26.05 9.81 -29.72
N ARG A 380 26.41 8.96 -30.69
CA ARG A 380 25.54 8.53 -31.78
C ARG A 380 24.96 7.16 -31.51
N VAL A 381 23.72 6.96 -31.94
CA VAL A 381 23.02 5.68 -31.86
C VAL A 381 23.04 5.00 -33.22
N ASP A 382 23.57 3.78 -33.27
CA ASP A 382 23.36 2.87 -34.39
C ASP A 382 22.18 1.95 -34.09
N TRP A 383 20.99 2.32 -34.60
CA TRP A 383 19.76 1.59 -34.36
C TRP A 383 19.79 0.18 -34.94
N GLN A 384 20.53 -0.06 -36.02
CA GLN A 384 20.55 -1.35 -36.72
C GLN A 384 19.14 -1.86 -37.05
N GLN A 385 18.85 -3.15 -36.85
CA GLN A 385 17.60 -3.77 -37.29
C GLN A 385 16.51 -3.77 -36.20
N HIS A 386 15.26 -3.65 -36.66
CA HIS A 386 14.07 -3.77 -35.81
C HIS A 386 13.79 -5.23 -35.47
N ILE A 387 13.50 -5.52 -34.20
CA ILE A 387 13.12 -6.86 -33.74
C ILE A 387 11.59 -7.04 -33.85
N PRO A 388 11.08 -7.91 -34.74
CA PRO A 388 9.65 -8.15 -34.87
C PRO A 388 9.07 -8.91 -33.66
N SER A 389 7.85 -8.54 -33.26
CA SER A 389 7.00 -9.30 -32.33
C SER A 389 7.63 -9.64 -30.96
N ARG A 390 8.46 -8.75 -30.38
CA ARG A 390 9.12 -8.99 -29.07
C ARG A 390 9.83 -10.36 -29.02
N ARG A 391 10.40 -10.82 -30.13
CA ARG A 391 11.17 -12.07 -30.17
C ARG A 391 12.52 -11.89 -29.48
N VAL A 392 13.09 -12.99 -28.97
CA VAL A 392 14.49 -13.03 -28.53
C VAL A 392 15.32 -13.48 -29.71
N ILE A 393 15.82 -12.51 -30.47
CA ILE A 393 16.69 -12.71 -31.63
C ILE A 393 17.74 -11.62 -31.63
N ASP A 394 18.96 -11.98 -32.03
CA ASP A 394 20.01 -11.03 -32.36
C ASP A 394 19.94 -10.72 -33.86
N VAL A 395 19.79 -9.44 -34.18
CA VAL A 395 19.72 -8.89 -35.54
C VAL A 395 20.69 -7.71 -35.72
N SER A 396 21.72 -7.65 -34.87
CA SER A 396 22.69 -6.56 -34.84
C SER A 396 24.12 -7.12 -34.89
N ASP A 397 24.99 -6.44 -35.64
CA ASP A 397 26.39 -6.85 -35.85
C ASP A 397 27.39 -5.80 -35.35
N SER A 398 26.90 -4.73 -34.71
CA SER A 398 27.71 -3.60 -34.25
C SER A 398 27.26 -3.06 -32.89
N PRO A 399 28.09 -2.27 -32.19
CA PRO A 399 27.67 -1.58 -30.98
C PRO A 399 26.47 -0.64 -31.21
N PHE A 400 25.60 -0.52 -30.22
CA PHE A 400 24.48 0.42 -30.22
C PHE A 400 24.92 1.87 -30.06
N LEU A 401 25.91 2.14 -29.20
CA LEU A 401 26.41 3.50 -28.95
C LEU A 401 27.80 3.69 -29.57
N ALA A 402 27.87 4.63 -30.53
CA ALA A 402 29.12 5.13 -31.09
C ALA A 402 29.49 6.45 -30.42
N VAL A 403 30.56 6.44 -29.63
CA VAL A 403 31.08 7.63 -28.93
C VAL A 403 32.37 8.08 -29.59
N SER A 404 32.37 9.31 -30.12
CA SER A 404 33.52 9.86 -30.86
C SER A 404 34.51 10.61 -29.97
N ASP A 405 34.05 11.15 -28.82
CA ASP A 405 34.88 11.82 -27.82
C ASP A 405 34.37 11.49 -26.41
N GLU A 406 35.28 11.01 -25.57
CA GLU A 406 35.00 10.62 -24.18
C GLU A 406 35.35 11.73 -23.17
N SER A 407 35.75 12.92 -23.61
CA SER A 407 36.06 14.06 -22.73
C SER A 407 34.93 14.40 -21.76
N PHE A 408 33.66 14.12 -22.13
CA PHE A 408 32.52 14.29 -21.24
C PHE A 408 32.60 13.43 -19.98
N LEU A 409 33.27 12.28 -20.00
CA LEU A 409 33.48 11.43 -18.83
C LEU A 409 34.37 12.10 -17.78
N GLN A 410 35.16 13.10 -18.17
CA GLN A 410 35.99 13.89 -17.24
C GLN A 410 35.19 15.01 -16.56
N ARG A 411 33.98 15.32 -17.03
CA ARG A 411 33.11 16.29 -16.35
C ARG A 411 32.76 15.74 -14.95
N PRO A 412 32.76 16.56 -13.90
CA PRO A 412 32.69 16.07 -12.53
C PRO A 412 31.55 15.09 -12.24
N ILE A 413 30.35 15.33 -12.78
CA ILE A 413 29.18 14.48 -12.54
C ILE A 413 29.28 13.10 -13.19
N PHE A 414 29.84 13.01 -14.40
CA PHE A 414 30.09 11.73 -15.06
C PHE A 414 31.29 11.03 -14.42
N ALA A 415 32.36 11.74 -14.11
CA ALA A 415 33.53 11.18 -13.43
C ALA A 415 33.14 10.54 -12.09
N ALA A 416 32.33 11.22 -11.27
CA ALA A 416 31.85 10.67 -10.00
C ALA A 416 30.97 9.43 -10.18
N LEU A 417 30.16 9.37 -11.25
CA LEU A 417 29.36 8.19 -11.58
C LEU A 417 30.24 7.02 -12.06
N VAL A 418 31.23 7.30 -12.90
CA VAL A 418 32.20 6.32 -13.39
C VAL A 418 33.06 5.75 -12.26
N ASP A 419 33.46 6.59 -11.31
CA ASP A 419 34.17 6.18 -10.11
C ASP A 419 33.40 5.13 -9.31
N ILE A 420 32.09 5.31 -9.13
CA ILE A 420 31.23 4.32 -8.45
C ILE A 420 31.26 2.97 -9.20
N TYR A 421 31.26 2.99 -10.53
CA TYR A 421 31.31 1.78 -11.34
C TYR A 421 32.67 1.09 -11.30
N ASN A 422 33.76 1.86 -11.37
CA ASN A 422 35.13 1.35 -11.38
C ASN A 422 35.50 0.72 -10.03
N GLU A 423 35.07 1.34 -8.92
CA GLU A 423 35.26 0.83 -7.57
C GLU A 423 34.31 -0.34 -7.22
N GLN A 424 33.44 -0.73 -8.17
CA GLN A 424 32.48 -1.83 -8.03
C GLN A 424 31.67 -1.73 -6.73
N LEU A 425 31.19 -0.53 -6.40
CA LEU A 425 30.50 -0.27 -5.14
C LEU A 425 29.13 -0.96 -5.03
N PHE A 426 28.69 -1.67 -6.06
CA PHE A 426 27.43 -2.41 -6.11
C PHE A 426 27.63 -3.77 -6.76
N HIS A 427 26.84 -4.76 -6.34
CA HIS A 427 26.90 -6.11 -6.86
C HIS A 427 25.69 -6.39 -7.77
N PRO A 428 25.90 -6.63 -9.08
CA PRO A 428 24.77 -6.86 -9.98
C PRO A 428 23.86 -8.06 -9.61
N PRO A 429 24.32 -9.19 -9.02
CA PRO A 429 23.42 -10.26 -8.61
C PRO A 429 22.52 -9.85 -7.42
N VAL A 430 21.21 -9.72 -7.65
CA VAL A 430 20.26 -9.25 -6.62
C VAL A 430 20.07 -10.21 -5.42
N CYS A 431 20.62 -11.43 -5.51
CA CYS A 431 20.60 -12.44 -4.44
C CYS A 431 21.90 -12.46 -3.63
N GLN A 432 22.76 -11.47 -3.78
CA GLN A 432 23.94 -11.27 -2.97
C GLN A 432 23.72 -10.04 -2.09
N GLY A 433 24.02 -10.14 -0.79
CA GLY A 433 23.83 -9.00 0.11
C GLY A 433 24.82 -7.89 -0.19
N GLU A 434 24.35 -6.65 -0.10
CA GLU A 434 25.16 -5.47 -0.28
C GLU A 434 26.28 -5.39 0.76
N ALA A 435 27.44 -4.92 0.31
CA ALA A 435 28.55 -4.63 1.22
C ALA A 435 28.09 -3.60 2.27
N PRO A 436 28.60 -3.63 3.51
CA PRO A 436 28.30 -2.58 4.47
C PRO A 436 28.69 -1.19 3.94
N MET A 437 27.89 -0.17 4.22
CA MET A 437 28.21 1.22 3.91
C MET A 437 29.35 1.71 4.83
N ASN A 438 30.59 1.56 4.39
CA ASN A 438 31.75 2.12 5.08
C ASN A 438 32.00 3.60 4.67
N GLU A 439 32.91 4.28 5.36
CA GLU A 439 33.19 5.71 5.14
C GLU A 439 33.68 6.00 3.71
N GLN A 440 34.51 5.13 3.13
CA GLN A 440 35.05 5.30 1.78
C GLN A 440 33.94 5.16 0.71
N ARG A 441 33.10 4.13 0.83
CA ARG A 441 31.94 3.90 -0.03
C ARG A 441 30.95 5.07 0.08
N ARG A 442 30.69 5.53 1.30
CA ARG A 442 29.83 6.68 1.55
C ARG A 442 30.35 7.96 0.91
N ALA A 443 31.65 8.24 1.01
CA ALA A 443 32.27 9.43 0.43
C ALA A 443 32.13 9.49 -1.10
N LYS A 444 32.21 8.35 -1.78
CA LYS A 444 31.98 8.27 -3.24
C LYS A 444 30.52 8.61 -3.60
N PHE A 445 29.56 8.07 -2.87
CA PHE A 445 28.15 8.43 -3.06
C PHE A 445 27.86 9.89 -2.72
N ASP A 446 28.41 10.40 -1.62
CA ASP A 446 28.22 11.80 -1.21
C ASP A 446 28.78 12.78 -2.26
N THR A 447 29.88 12.41 -2.95
CA THR A 447 30.45 13.21 -4.05
C THR A 447 29.48 13.32 -5.22
N LEU A 448 28.96 12.19 -5.71
CA LEU A 448 27.96 12.21 -6.80
C LEU A 448 26.67 12.89 -6.36
N TRP A 449 26.20 12.59 -5.14
CA TRP A 449 24.99 13.16 -4.57
C TRP A 449 25.06 14.69 -4.48
N ALA A 450 26.21 15.23 -4.04
CA ALA A 450 26.43 16.67 -4.00
C ALA A 450 26.40 17.31 -5.39
N LEU A 451 26.94 16.64 -6.41
CA LEU A 451 26.93 17.14 -7.80
C LEU A 451 25.52 17.16 -8.38
N ILE A 452 24.74 16.11 -8.16
CA ILE A 452 23.33 16.05 -8.57
C ILE A 452 22.52 17.14 -7.86
N THR A 453 22.62 17.22 -6.53
CA THR A 453 21.76 18.09 -5.72
C THR A 453 22.11 19.57 -5.79
N ARG A 454 23.33 19.92 -6.21
CA ARG A 454 23.72 21.31 -6.52
C ARG A 454 23.25 21.78 -7.90
N SER A 455 22.83 20.88 -8.78
CA SER A 455 22.40 21.24 -10.12
C SER A 455 21.14 22.11 -10.10
N GLU A 456 21.02 23.03 -11.06
CA GLU A 456 19.81 23.85 -11.26
C GLU A 456 18.59 22.94 -11.51
N ILE A 457 18.81 21.84 -12.24
CA ILE A 457 17.81 20.82 -12.58
C ILE A 457 17.20 20.17 -11.33
N TYR A 458 18.03 19.76 -10.36
CA TYR A 458 17.54 19.17 -9.12
C TYR A 458 16.76 20.19 -8.28
N ARG A 459 17.22 21.46 -8.25
CA ARG A 459 16.48 22.53 -7.58
C ARG A 459 15.11 22.76 -8.22
N MET A 460 15.01 22.77 -9.54
CA MET A 460 13.73 22.85 -10.26
C MET A 460 12.79 21.69 -9.89
N ALA A 461 13.32 20.47 -9.80
CA ALA A 461 12.56 19.29 -9.38
C ALA A 461 12.06 19.40 -7.94
N TYR A 462 12.89 19.84 -6.99
CA TYR A 462 12.47 20.10 -5.61
C TYR A 462 11.35 21.16 -5.56
N ASP A 463 11.56 22.32 -6.18
CA ASP A 463 10.60 23.42 -6.15
C ASP A 463 9.25 22.99 -6.76
N TYR A 464 9.27 22.14 -7.79
CA TYR A 464 8.06 21.58 -8.37
C TYR A 464 7.36 20.61 -7.42
N LEU A 465 8.09 19.68 -6.80
CA LEU A 465 7.53 18.74 -5.83
C LEU A 465 6.98 19.44 -4.59
N ASP A 466 7.66 20.47 -4.09
CA ASP A 466 7.21 21.28 -2.95
C ASP A 466 5.89 21.98 -3.26
N ARG A 467 5.78 22.61 -4.45
CA ARG A 467 4.52 23.20 -4.92
C ARG A 467 3.37 22.21 -4.99
N LEU A 468 3.65 20.95 -5.33
CA LEU A 468 2.65 19.88 -5.37
C LEU A 468 2.37 19.26 -3.98
N GLY A 469 3.02 19.75 -2.92
CA GLY A 469 2.91 19.17 -1.58
C GLY A 469 3.53 17.77 -1.45
N LYS A 470 4.46 17.41 -2.35
CA LYS A 470 5.08 16.07 -2.42
C LYS A 470 6.38 15.93 -1.64
N VAL A 471 6.81 16.99 -0.95
CA VAL A 471 7.99 16.98 -0.06
C VAL A 471 7.62 16.82 1.42
N ASP A 472 6.35 16.57 1.73
CA ASP A 472 5.84 16.36 3.10
C ASP A 472 6.20 17.52 4.08
N GLY A 473 6.28 18.75 3.56
CA GLY A 473 6.65 19.95 4.33
C GLY A 473 8.14 20.04 4.71
N LEU A 474 8.99 19.18 4.13
CA LEU A 474 10.44 19.21 4.35
C LEU A 474 11.11 20.34 3.55
N ASP A 475 12.04 21.03 4.20
CA ASP A 475 12.95 21.95 3.49
C ASP A 475 13.88 21.19 2.53
N PHE A 476 14.56 21.95 1.67
CA PHE A 476 15.43 21.40 0.62
C PHE A 476 16.46 20.40 1.17
N ASP A 477 17.14 20.73 2.27
CA ASP A 477 18.20 19.89 2.82
C ASP A 477 17.65 18.64 3.52
N ALA A 478 16.50 18.73 4.19
CA ALA A 478 15.82 17.61 4.82
C ALA A 478 15.21 16.66 3.78
N PHE A 479 14.56 17.19 2.74
CA PHE A 479 14.06 16.41 1.62
C PHE A 479 15.20 15.70 0.89
N THR A 480 16.29 16.43 0.60
CA THR A 480 17.47 15.86 -0.04
C THR A 480 18.06 14.71 0.76
N ARG A 481 18.21 14.85 2.09
CA ARG A 481 18.68 13.74 2.94
C ARG A 481 17.72 12.55 2.92
N GLN A 482 16.42 12.79 3.02
CA GLN A 482 15.43 11.71 2.97
C GLN A 482 15.44 11.01 1.60
N LEU A 483 15.62 11.75 0.52
CA LEU A 483 15.65 11.22 -0.83
C LEU A 483 16.86 10.32 -1.07
N PHE A 484 18.00 10.62 -0.46
CA PHE A 484 19.16 9.72 -0.43
C PHE A 484 18.76 8.35 0.13
N ASP A 485 18.11 8.33 1.30
CA ASP A 485 17.67 7.08 1.92
C ASP A 485 16.67 6.31 1.04
N ARG A 486 15.79 6.99 0.29
CA ARG A 486 14.84 6.35 -0.62
C ARG A 486 15.49 5.73 -1.86
N TRP A 487 16.55 6.33 -2.39
CA TRP A 487 17.26 5.81 -3.57
C TRP A 487 18.29 4.74 -3.20
N PHE A 488 19.00 4.90 -2.08
CA PHE A 488 20.10 4.03 -1.66
C PHE A 488 19.70 3.01 -0.58
N GLY A 489 18.50 3.12 -0.01
CA GLY A 489 18.00 2.16 0.98
C GLY A 489 17.88 0.76 0.38
N ALA A 490 18.53 -0.20 1.04
CA ALA A 490 18.64 -1.55 0.52
C ALA A 490 17.38 -2.37 0.83
N TYR A 491 16.97 -3.18 -0.14
CA TYR A 491 15.85 -4.10 -0.04
C TYR A 491 16.19 -5.42 -0.74
N THR A 492 15.35 -6.43 -0.53
CA THR A 492 15.55 -7.76 -1.10
C THR A 492 14.65 -7.97 -2.30
N ARG A 493 15.27 -8.33 -3.44
CA ARG A 493 14.56 -8.84 -4.63
C ARG A 493 14.63 -10.36 -4.74
N CYS A 494 15.27 -11.01 -3.79
CA CYS A 494 15.43 -12.46 -3.76
C CYS A 494 14.63 -13.09 -2.63
N GLY A 495 13.68 -13.94 -3.04
CA GLY A 495 13.00 -14.80 -2.10
C GLY A 495 13.72 -16.13 -1.92
N THR A 496 13.68 -16.67 -0.71
CA THR A 496 13.96 -18.09 -0.51
C THR A 496 12.70 -18.87 -0.86
N CYS A 497 12.81 -19.78 -1.82
CA CYS A 497 11.76 -20.73 -2.12
C CYS A 497 12.05 -22.03 -1.37
N LYS A 498 11.18 -22.43 -0.44
CA LYS A 498 11.20 -23.75 0.19
C LYS A 498 9.83 -24.39 -0.01
N ASN A 499 9.83 -25.63 -0.48
CA ASN A 499 8.61 -26.42 -0.70
C ASN A 499 7.53 -25.69 -1.53
N GLY A 500 7.94 -25.01 -2.62
CA GLY A 500 7.02 -24.30 -3.50
C GLY A 500 6.48 -22.96 -2.97
N LYS A 501 6.85 -22.54 -1.75
CA LYS A 501 6.52 -21.20 -1.21
C LYS A 501 7.75 -20.30 -1.26
N CYS A 502 7.64 -19.18 -1.96
CA CYS A 502 8.70 -18.19 -2.08
C CYS A 502 8.41 -17.00 -1.18
N SER A 503 9.30 -16.73 -0.22
CA SER A 503 9.22 -15.54 0.64
C SER A 503 10.42 -14.64 0.37
N ARG A 504 10.17 -13.35 0.13
CA ARG A 504 11.23 -12.33 0.10
C ARG A 504 11.78 -12.03 1.49
N HIS A 505 11.09 -12.42 2.57
CA HIS A 505 11.57 -12.16 3.94
C HIS A 505 12.82 -12.97 4.27
N GLY A 506 13.82 -12.28 4.81
CA GLY A 506 15.11 -12.87 5.18
C GLY A 506 16.05 -13.12 4.00
N GLY A 507 15.66 -12.73 2.77
CA GLY A 507 16.56 -12.74 1.63
C GLY A 507 17.65 -11.65 1.73
N PRO A 508 18.77 -11.79 1.02
CA PRO A 508 19.85 -10.80 1.04
C PRO A 508 19.35 -9.42 0.58
N LEU A 509 19.74 -8.37 1.32
CA LEU A 509 19.52 -6.98 0.92
C LEU A 509 20.51 -6.63 -0.19
N GLY A 510 20.19 -7.04 -1.42
CA GLY A 510 21.08 -6.99 -2.58
C GLY A 510 20.61 -6.06 -3.69
N SER A 511 19.76 -5.09 -3.37
CA SER A 511 19.20 -4.16 -4.35
C SER A 511 18.81 -2.84 -3.69
N SER A 512 18.81 -1.77 -4.48
CA SER A 512 18.37 -0.43 -4.15
C SER A 512 17.80 0.23 -5.41
N GLY A 513 17.13 1.37 -5.27
CA GLY A 513 16.64 2.11 -6.44
C GLY A 513 17.78 2.59 -7.33
N TRP A 514 18.87 3.00 -6.71
CA TRP A 514 20.08 3.42 -7.41
C TRP A 514 20.72 2.27 -8.19
N GLU A 515 20.84 1.09 -7.59
CA GLU A 515 21.37 -0.10 -8.26
C GLU A 515 20.53 -0.49 -9.46
N HIS A 516 19.23 -0.63 -9.24
CA HIS A 516 18.31 -1.06 -10.28
C HIS A 516 18.30 -0.12 -11.50
N VAL A 517 18.36 1.20 -11.27
CA VAL A 517 18.26 2.20 -12.34
C VAL A 517 19.63 2.51 -12.95
N PHE A 518 20.60 2.92 -12.13
CA PHE A 518 21.85 3.50 -12.61
C PHE A 518 22.99 2.48 -12.73
N SER A 519 23.12 1.52 -11.81
CA SER A 519 24.26 0.57 -11.81
C SER A 519 24.01 -0.69 -12.63
N GLY A 520 22.75 -1.12 -12.67
CA GLY A 520 22.28 -2.34 -13.28
C GLY A 520 22.41 -3.57 -12.37
N GLU A 521 21.45 -4.48 -12.47
CA GLU A 521 21.33 -5.70 -11.67
C GLU A 521 20.64 -6.82 -12.45
N TRP A 522 20.89 -8.08 -12.07
CA TRP A 522 20.29 -9.26 -12.69
C TRP A 522 19.75 -10.24 -11.66
N ARG A 523 18.67 -10.94 -12.06
CA ARG A 523 17.99 -11.97 -11.28
C ARG A 523 17.80 -13.21 -12.12
N GLY A 524 18.36 -14.34 -11.69
CA GLY A 524 18.35 -15.55 -12.50
C GLY A 524 19.12 -15.30 -13.80
N GLU A 525 18.47 -15.51 -14.94
CA GLU A 525 19.08 -15.38 -16.28
C GLU A 525 18.75 -14.05 -16.99
N ILE A 526 18.10 -13.12 -16.28
CA ILE A 526 17.68 -11.84 -16.86
C ILE A 526 18.36 -10.66 -16.20
N VAL A 527 18.64 -9.61 -16.99
CA VAL A 527 18.93 -8.28 -16.44
C VAL A 527 17.62 -7.68 -15.95
N ASP A 528 17.48 -7.52 -14.63
CA ASP A 528 16.24 -7.02 -14.00
C ASP A 528 16.19 -5.50 -14.17
N GLY A 529 17.17 -4.78 -13.63
CA GLY A 529 17.33 -3.33 -13.76
C GLY A 529 18.58 -2.97 -14.54
N HIS A 530 18.50 -2.02 -15.47
CA HIS A 530 19.64 -1.35 -16.11
C HIS A 530 19.10 -0.26 -17.04
N HIS A 531 19.17 1.00 -16.61
CA HIS A 531 18.49 2.14 -17.24
C HIS A 531 19.36 3.41 -17.32
N SER A 532 20.69 3.26 -17.25
CA SER A 532 21.65 4.34 -17.48
C SER A 532 22.39 4.12 -18.79
N TRP A 533 22.33 5.08 -19.71
CA TRP A 533 23.09 5.01 -20.96
C TRP A 533 24.61 5.04 -20.72
N VAL A 534 25.07 5.74 -19.68
CA VAL A 534 26.49 5.79 -19.31
C VAL A 534 26.96 4.40 -18.90
N ARG A 535 26.18 3.70 -18.06
CA ARG A 535 26.50 2.33 -17.66
C ARG A 535 26.47 1.39 -18.86
N PHE A 536 25.45 1.51 -19.71
CA PHE A 536 25.33 0.73 -20.94
C PHE A 536 26.56 0.93 -21.84
N TYR A 537 26.91 2.19 -22.14
CA TYR A 537 28.06 2.53 -22.98
C TYR A 537 29.36 1.91 -22.46
N LEU A 538 29.64 2.06 -21.16
CA LEU A 538 30.88 1.54 -20.57
C LEU A 538 30.95 0.01 -20.62
N GLN A 539 29.81 -0.68 -20.46
CA GLN A 539 29.76 -2.14 -20.55
C GLN A 539 29.81 -2.63 -22.01
N GLU A 540 29.18 -1.92 -22.95
CA GLU A 540 29.29 -2.21 -24.38
C GLU A 540 30.72 -2.01 -24.89
N LYS A 541 31.36 -0.90 -24.50
CA LYS A 541 32.78 -0.64 -24.79
C LYS A 541 33.70 -1.71 -24.21
N ALA A 542 33.37 -2.26 -23.04
CA ALA A 542 34.14 -3.34 -22.41
C ALA A 542 33.91 -4.72 -23.08
N GLY A 543 33.00 -4.82 -24.06
CA GLY A 543 32.60 -6.09 -24.67
C GLY A 543 31.68 -6.95 -23.79
N ASP A 544 31.17 -6.37 -22.69
CA ASP A 544 30.25 -7.05 -21.79
C ASP A 544 28.79 -6.94 -22.26
N ILE A 545 28.45 -6.02 -23.17
CA ILE A 545 27.11 -5.92 -23.75
C ILE A 545 27.11 -6.33 -25.22
N GLU A 546 26.15 -7.19 -25.56
CA GLU A 546 25.81 -7.62 -26.91
C GLU A 546 24.43 -7.01 -27.24
N TYR A 547 24.42 -5.93 -28.03
CA TYR A 547 23.17 -5.32 -28.50
C TYR A 547 22.53 -6.20 -29.57
N HIS A 548 21.23 -6.45 -29.45
CA HIS A 548 20.52 -7.35 -30.36
C HIS A 548 19.59 -6.63 -31.36
N GLY A 549 19.24 -5.37 -31.13
CA GLY A 549 18.29 -4.62 -31.97
C GLY A 549 17.25 -3.83 -31.18
N TYR A 550 16.43 -3.04 -31.89
CA TYR A 550 15.43 -2.16 -31.29
C TYR A 550 14.00 -2.65 -31.48
N TYR A 551 13.13 -2.32 -30.53
CA TYR A 551 11.68 -2.43 -30.65
C TYR A 551 11.03 -1.11 -30.99
N VAL A 552 11.43 -0.04 -30.30
CA VAL A 552 10.85 1.29 -30.46
C VAL A 552 11.97 2.32 -30.44
N LYS A 553 11.96 3.23 -31.41
CA LYS A 553 12.85 4.37 -31.49
C LYS A 553 12.01 5.64 -31.77
N PRO A 554 12.46 6.82 -31.36
CA PRO A 554 11.77 8.07 -31.64
C PRO A 554 11.70 8.33 -33.14
N ARG A 555 10.71 9.13 -33.56
CA ARG A 555 10.62 9.60 -34.96
C ARG A 555 11.71 10.62 -35.27
N HIS A 556 12.05 11.45 -34.30
CA HIS A 556 13.05 12.52 -34.42
C HIS A 556 14.05 12.43 -33.26
N GLY A 557 15.33 12.66 -33.54
CA GLY A 557 16.42 12.56 -32.55
C GLY A 557 16.79 11.12 -32.17
N GLN A 558 17.68 10.99 -31.19
CA GLN A 558 18.22 9.70 -30.72
C GLN A 558 18.37 9.63 -29.19
N PHE A 559 17.50 10.34 -28.46
CA PHE A 559 17.60 10.57 -27.02
C PHE A 559 16.89 9.52 -26.14
N ILE A 560 16.24 8.51 -26.74
CA ILE A 560 15.64 7.37 -26.04
C ILE A 560 15.49 6.19 -27.00
N GLY A 561 15.56 4.96 -26.49
CA GLY A 561 15.23 3.75 -27.25
C GLY A 561 14.65 2.65 -26.36
N THR A 562 13.80 1.80 -26.95
CA THR A 562 13.43 0.50 -26.36
C THR A 562 14.16 -0.59 -27.13
N ILE A 563 15.08 -1.27 -26.47
CA ILE A 563 16.06 -2.18 -27.08
C ILE A 563 16.10 -3.54 -26.38
N GLN A 564 16.70 -4.51 -27.07
CA GLN A 564 17.09 -5.80 -26.51
C GLN A 564 18.62 -5.91 -26.53
N TYR A 565 19.18 -6.50 -25.48
CA TYR A 565 20.61 -6.80 -25.42
C TYR A 565 20.86 -7.91 -24.40
N LYS A 566 22.04 -8.51 -24.45
CA LYS A 566 22.60 -9.22 -23.31
C LYS A 566 23.64 -8.37 -22.61
N TRP A 567 23.72 -8.54 -21.30
CA TRP A 567 24.85 -8.09 -20.51
C TRP A 567 25.50 -9.33 -19.90
N LYS A 568 26.70 -9.66 -20.38
CA LYS A 568 27.35 -10.96 -20.22
C LYS A 568 26.40 -12.06 -20.72
N GLN A 569 26.13 -13.08 -19.90
CA GLN A 569 25.16 -14.12 -20.23
C GLN A 569 23.68 -13.73 -19.99
N TYR A 570 23.39 -12.58 -19.37
CA TYR A 570 22.04 -12.25 -18.89
C TYR A 570 21.26 -11.45 -19.94
N LEU A 571 20.03 -11.88 -20.24
CA LEU A 571 19.19 -11.24 -21.25
C LEU A 571 18.38 -10.07 -20.68
N LYS A 572 18.51 -8.88 -21.27
CA LYS A 572 17.53 -7.79 -21.13
C LYS A 572 16.57 -7.84 -22.30
N ARG A 573 15.45 -8.54 -22.14
CA ARG A 573 14.45 -8.72 -23.21
C ARG A 573 13.84 -7.39 -23.65
N ILE A 574 13.53 -6.50 -22.71
CA ILE A 574 13.02 -5.15 -22.99
C ILE A 574 13.76 -4.22 -22.02
N GLY A 575 14.61 -3.37 -22.56
CA GLY A 575 15.31 -2.32 -21.84
C GLY A 575 15.11 -0.97 -22.54
N GLY A 576 15.32 0.11 -21.80
CA GLY A 576 15.28 1.45 -22.36
C GLY A 576 15.80 2.47 -21.36
N PHE A 577 16.37 3.54 -21.89
CA PHE A 577 16.99 4.61 -21.13
C PHE A 577 17.05 5.88 -21.98
N MET A 578 17.18 7.03 -21.31
CA MET A 578 17.52 8.27 -22.00
C MET A 578 18.97 8.18 -22.50
N ILE A 579 19.29 8.81 -23.63
CA ILE A 579 20.62 8.78 -24.25
C ILE A 579 21.17 10.19 -24.31
N GLY A 580 22.42 10.35 -23.87
CA GLY A 580 23.14 11.64 -23.85
C GLY A 580 22.80 12.55 -22.67
N THR A 581 21.74 12.29 -21.91
CA THR A 581 21.34 13.09 -20.73
C THR A 581 22.37 13.04 -19.60
N SER A 582 22.42 14.08 -18.77
CA SER A 582 23.25 14.05 -17.57
C SER A 582 22.66 13.17 -16.46
N PRO A 583 23.49 12.65 -15.53
CA PRO A 583 22.98 11.94 -14.36
C PRO A 583 22.01 12.79 -13.51
N ALA A 584 22.21 14.12 -13.47
CA ALA A 584 21.32 15.03 -12.75
C ALA A 584 19.94 15.13 -13.41
N PHE A 585 19.87 15.17 -14.74
CA PHE A 585 18.60 15.18 -15.47
C PHE A 585 17.83 13.88 -15.25
N ASP A 586 18.45 12.74 -15.52
CA ASP A 586 17.81 11.43 -15.35
C ASP A 586 17.30 11.25 -13.92
N PHE A 587 18.16 11.52 -12.93
CA PHE A 587 17.82 11.40 -11.52
C PHE A 587 16.63 12.29 -11.12
N SER A 588 16.66 13.56 -11.51
CA SER A 588 15.64 14.54 -11.11
C SER A 588 14.30 14.24 -11.78
N MET A 589 14.30 13.89 -13.07
CA MET A 589 13.08 13.57 -13.82
C MET A 589 12.44 12.27 -13.31
N LEU A 590 13.23 11.23 -13.06
CA LEU A 590 12.74 9.98 -12.48
C LEU A 590 12.22 10.20 -11.04
N THR A 591 12.90 11.02 -10.24
CA THR A 591 12.46 11.38 -8.88
C THR A 591 11.11 12.10 -8.88
N VAL A 592 10.93 13.08 -9.76
CA VAL A 592 9.64 13.77 -9.87
C VAL A 592 8.55 12.78 -10.24
N CYS A 593 8.79 12.01 -11.29
CA CYS A 593 7.80 11.06 -11.79
C CYS A 593 7.41 9.97 -10.79
N ILE A 594 8.34 9.43 -10.00
CA ILE A 594 8.00 8.41 -8.98
C ILE A 594 7.29 9.00 -7.76
N LEU A 595 7.50 10.27 -7.43
CA LEU A 595 6.82 10.93 -6.31
C LEU A 595 5.46 11.50 -6.69
N THR A 596 5.23 11.80 -7.98
CA THR A 596 3.93 12.28 -8.48
C THR A 596 3.05 11.15 -8.99
N GLU A 597 3.58 10.29 -9.86
CA GLU A 597 2.83 9.28 -10.65
C GLU A 597 3.44 7.86 -10.58
N PRO A 598 3.62 7.24 -9.40
CA PRO A 598 4.09 5.88 -9.26
C PRO A 598 3.09 4.83 -9.80
N GLY A 599 3.63 3.69 -10.22
CA GLY A 599 2.90 2.52 -10.67
C GLY A 599 2.30 2.70 -12.06
N ASP A 600 1.05 2.28 -12.20
CA ASP A 600 0.36 2.20 -13.49
C ASP A 600 -0.12 3.56 -14.03
N ARG A 601 -0.08 4.62 -13.19
CA ARG A 601 -0.41 5.98 -13.63
C ARG A 601 0.49 6.46 -14.75
N LYS A 602 1.78 6.06 -14.68
CA LYS A 602 2.87 6.44 -15.59
C LYS A 602 2.98 7.96 -15.75
N CYS A 603 4.10 8.53 -15.36
CA CYS A 603 4.35 9.95 -15.54
C CYS A 603 4.52 10.26 -17.05
N LYS A 604 3.50 10.82 -17.70
CA LYS A 604 3.50 11.10 -19.15
C LYS A 604 3.90 12.54 -19.44
N PHE A 605 4.71 12.73 -20.48
CA PHE A 605 5.11 14.04 -21.02
C PHE A 605 5.59 13.86 -22.47
N GLN A 606 5.93 14.94 -23.15
CA GLN A 606 6.54 14.94 -24.47
C GLN A 606 7.96 15.47 -24.38
N LEU A 607 8.84 14.96 -25.24
CA LEU A 607 10.18 15.48 -25.40
C LEU A 607 10.56 15.41 -26.88
N LYS A 608 10.94 16.56 -27.47
CA LYS A 608 11.19 16.69 -28.92
C LYS A 608 10.10 16.00 -29.76
N GLU A 609 8.83 16.32 -29.48
CA GLU A 609 7.64 15.76 -30.16
C GLU A 609 7.47 14.23 -30.03
N THR A 610 8.28 13.56 -29.21
CA THR A 610 8.12 12.15 -28.88
C THR A 610 7.29 12.02 -27.61
N PRO A 611 6.16 11.29 -27.63
CA PRO A 611 5.43 10.95 -26.41
C PRO A 611 6.29 10.06 -25.53
N MET A 612 6.46 10.47 -24.28
CA MET A 612 7.28 9.80 -23.28
C MET A 612 6.42 9.39 -22.09
N PHE A 613 6.83 8.33 -21.41
CA PHE A 613 6.34 8.02 -20.08
C PHE A 613 7.46 7.54 -19.18
N VAL A 614 7.32 7.71 -17.86
CA VAL A 614 8.14 7.02 -16.86
C VAL A 614 7.27 6.03 -16.11
N SER A 615 7.67 4.77 -16.12
CA SER A 615 7.12 3.72 -15.25
C SER A 615 8.00 3.60 -14.02
N SER A 616 7.37 3.59 -12.84
CA SER A 616 8.11 3.60 -11.58
C SER A 616 7.39 2.80 -10.50
N PHE A 617 8.14 2.17 -9.60
CA PHE A 617 7.64 1.29 -8.56
C PHE A 617 8.39 1.53 -7.26
N LEU A 618 7.70 1.28 -6.16
CA LEU A 618 8.18 1.47 -4.79
C LEU A 618 8.27 0.12 -4.08
N GLU A 619 9.22 -0.04 -3.16
CA GLU A 619 9.40 -1.24 -2.33
C GLU A 619 9.66 -0.85 -0.86
N ASP A 620 9.33 -1.74 0.06
CA ASP A 620 9.74 -1.64 1.46
C ASP A 620 11.25 -1.90 1.58
N CYS A 621 11.96 -1.06 2.33
CA CYS A 621 13.42 -1.16 2.46
C CYS A 621 13.90 -0.95 3.91
N VAL A 622 15.17 -1.29 4.13
CA VAL A 622 15.86 -1.10 5.40
C VAL A 622 16.74 0.15 5.31
N ILE A 623 16.54 1.08 6.25
CA ILE A 623 17.34 2.30 6.40
C ILE A 623 17.87 2.33 7.84
N ASP A 624 19.20 2.43 7.99
CA ASP A 624 19.90 2.41 9.29
C ASP A 624 19.58 1.20 10.19
N GLY A 625 19.38 0.02 9.59
CA GLY A 625 19.02 -1.19 10.34
C GLY A 625 17.60 -1.19 10.91
N SER A 626 16.78 -0.19 10.56
CA SER A 626 15.36 -0.09 10.91
C SER A 626 14.50 -0.22 9.66
N PHE A 627 13.45 -1.05 9.71
CA PHE A 627 12.39 -1.00 8.71
C PHE A 627 11.61 0.29 8.93
N ARG A 628 11.70 1.22 7.97
CA ARG A 628 10.90 2.45 7.97
C ARG A 628 9.83 2.30 6.89
N HIS A 629 8.60 2.74 7.18
CA HIS A 629 7.51 2.80 6.19
C HIS A 629 7.69 3.95 5.18
N ASN A 630 8.92 4.40 4.94
CA ASN A 630 9.25 5.25 3.82
C ASN A 630 9.58 4.32 2.66
N PHE A 631 8.74 4.31 1.64
CA PHE A 631 8.99 3.52 0.45
C PHE A 631 10.33 3.90 -0.20
N CYS A 632 11.21 2.91 -0.41
CA CYS A 632 12.34 3.07 -1.30
C CYS A 632 11.89 2.97 -2.75
N ILE A 633 12.67 3.57 -3.61
CA ILE A 633 12.50 3.47 -5.04
C ILE A 633 12.93 2.07 -5.45
N ALA A 634 12.02 1.31 -6.04
CA ALA A 634 12.31 -0.02 -6.54
C ALA A 634 12.86 0.07 -7.96
N THR A 635 12.10 0.73 -8.83
CA THR A 635 12.37 0.82 -10.26
C THR A 635 11.87 2.16 -10.75
N ALA A 636 12.60 2.80 -11.67
CA ALA A 636 12.10 3.93 -12.44
C ALA A 636 12.79 3.93 -13.82
N TYR A 637 12.02 3.94 -14.90
CA TYR A 637 12.59 3.97 -16.25
C TYR A 637 11.69 4.69 -17.25
N PRO A 638 12.30 5.38 -18.24
CA PRO A 638 11.56 6.03 -19.30
C PRO A 638 11.20 5.05 -20.42
N GLY A 639 10.14 5.36 -21.17
CA GLY A 639 9.71 4.65 -22.36
C GLY A 639 8.99 5.57 -23.34
N ILE A 640 8.83 5.11 -24.58
CA ILE A 640 8.12 5.84 -25.64
C ILE A 640 6.65 5.43 -25.62
N GLY A 641 5.76 6.42 -25.49
CA GLY A 641 4.31 6.23 -25.53
C GLY A 641 3.76 6.14 -26.96
N ASN A 642 2.50 5.69 -27.08
CA ASN A 642 1.79 5.71 -28.37
C ASN A 642 1.36 7.15 -28.70
N SER A 643 1.49 7.55 -29.96
CA SER A 643 1.16 8.91 -30.45
C SER A 643 -0.31 9.33 -30.32
N ASN A 644 -1.20 8.44 -29.86
CA ASN A 644 -2.64 8.66 -29.77
C ASN A 644 -3.15 8.85 -28.33
N GLU A 645 -2.26 8.95 -27.33
CA GLU A 645 -2.63 9.04 -25.90
C GLU A 645 -2.23 10.36 -25.23
N SER A 646 -2.01 11.44 -26.00
CA SER A 646 -1.68 12.77 -25.47
C SER A 646 -2.89 13.51 -24.92
#